data_AF-A0A7V4YPE0-F1
#
_entry.id   AF-A0A7V4YPE0-F1
#
_cell.length_a   1.000
_cell.length_b   1.000
_cell.length_c   1.000
_cell.angle_alpha   90.00
_cell.angle_beta   90.00
_cell.angle_gamma   90.00
#
_symmetry.space_group_name_H-M   'P 1'
#
loop_
_entity.id
_entity.type
_entity.pdbx_description
1 polymer ?
#
loop_
_entity_poly.entity_id
_entity_poly.type
_entity_poly.pdbx_seq_one_letter_code
_entity_poly.pdbx_strand_id
1 'polypeptide(L)'
;MKKAKMLLSAGTLILFFQASFAQEAGFEEMFLKEELVEAATKKAEKIFEVPAFVSIVKKEDILKYGYLDLKGAISSQAGIETVESFFGYSEVIIRGVYPTHYNNKSLFLVDQYPIYEPVNGSFHLEFIPLGSIDKIEIIRGPGSSIYGTNAFSGIINVIPRNGKDINGFEIDFLAGVHDLENHLERVLVSYGKEIKNFDLLLSGEIYNDPGYNFKAVDETGKSKEVDYYNHYGNFIMRISGDNYKVTFGYFNQKKNKFGIVPIWATNGKSNYEGFYGEGVINGKIGEKISLTFRAGYNNIQRISHLDALSGYTYPSFPTTPTAPLIEMTSGGDVVRAELTGDFTITDSLSLLSGAVVERQHTDPYLFIDRDKLELHSKYAFLTSRYKENYGVYLEGSYKSKWLNLYAGGRYDYDTRRDTGRITPRAGFVVKPIKDLYVKGIYSEAFRYPNFFEYDVLTTNVLIGNKDLKEEFIRSIDLGIEGTLFEKISYSLVGFFEDVQDMITREPSPRVDQYPLEFWYVNKGGMEVWGGELSLSAIPVKRIEIFANGTLRDGETEEGGEIPYFSKQLFNIGLTAHLPLNIDVSPSWSFIGRREKVDTSQPDNTTRSYNIFNTTISYKWKDLTLRAIVMNLSGENVKYPDHIRGKVFIPAESNPSFYGEVSYRF
;
A
#
# COMPACT_ATOMS: atom_id res chain seq x y z
N MET A 1 59.29 -36.23 27.70
CA MET A 1 58.11 -37.02 27.26
C MET A 1 56.85 -36.19 27.42
N LYS A 2 56.29 -35.66 26.32
CA LYS A 2 54.89 -35.17 26.21
C LYS A 2 54.67 -34.58 24.81
N LYS A 3 54.63 -35.49 23.81
CA LYS A 3 53.89 -35.32 22.56
C LYS A 3 52.73 -36.31 22.64
N ALA A 4 51.58 -35.86 23.12
CA ALA A 4 50.27 -36.50 23.01
C ALA A 4 49.27 -35.67 23.82
N LYS A 5 48.10 -35.38 23.24
CA LYS A 5 46.98 -34.54 23.73
C LYS A 5 46.91 -33.13 23.14
N MET A 6 46.79 -33.05 21.82
CA MET A 6 46.10 -31.94 21.14
C MET A 6 45.69 -32.39 19.73
N LEU A 7 44.78 -33.37 19.61
CA LEU A 7 44.25 -33.82 18.31
C LEU A 7 42.94 -34.64 18.42
N LEU A 8 42.19 -34.53 19.52
CA LEU A 8 40.96 -35.32 19.74
C LEU A 8 39.71 -34.49 20.08
N SER A 9 39.67 -33.21 19.65
CA SER A 9 38.48 -32.36 19.75
C SER A 9 38.04 -31.73 18.42
N ALA A 10 38.74 -31.98 17.30
CA ALA A 10 38.34 -31.54 15.96
C ALA A 10 37.67 -32.66 15.13
N GLY A 11 37.83 -33.93 15.53
CA GLY A 11 37.30 -35.09 14.80
C GLY A 11 35.84 -35.46 15.10
N THR A 12 35.28 -34.96 16.20
CA THR A 12 33.91 -35.33 16.64
C THR A 12 32.85 -34.28 16.26
N LEU A 13 33.26 -33.06 15.87
CA LEU A 13 32.34 -32.04 15.33
C LEU A 13 32.06 -32.20 13.83
N ILE A 14 32.89 -32.95 13.11
CA ILE A 14 32.73 -33.19 11.65
C ILE A 14 31.81 -34.39 11.36
N LEU A 15 31.60 -35.28 12.34
CA LEU A 15 30.76 -36.49 12.16
C LEU A 15 29.28 -36.31 12.53
N PHE A 16 28.87 -35.16 13.10
CA PHE A 16 27.46 -34.79 13.23
C PHE A 16 26.92 -33.96 12.06
N PHE A 17 27.77 -33.62 11.07
CA PHE A 17 27.37 -32.85 9.89
C PHE A 17 26.82 -33.71 8.72
N GLN A 18 26.74 -35.04 8.88
CA GLN A 18 26.36 -35.95 7.80
C GLN A 18 25.01 -36.67 7.96
N ALA A 19 24.23 -36.40 9.00
CA ALA A 19 22.96 -37.11 9.21
C ALA A 19 21.81 -36.17 9.58
N SER A 20 21.33 -35.40 8.60
CA SER A 20 19.91 -35.01 8.42
C SER A 20 19.81 -34.11 7.18
N PHE A 21 20.00 -34.70 6.00
CA PHE A 21 19.62 -34.08 4.72
C PHE A 21 18.49 -34.91 4.12
N ALA A 22 17.30 -34.76 4.68
CA ALA A 22 16.09 -35.32 4.10
C ALA A 22 14.89 -34.46 4.54
N GLN A 23 14.79 -33.28 3.93
CA GLN A 23 13.50 -32.65 3.67
C GLN A 23 13.63 -31.92 2.35
N GLU A 24 13.29 -32.61 1.26
CA GLU A 24 13.02 -31.99 -0.03
C GLU A 24 11.70 -31.22 0.13
N ALA A 25 11.77 -30.01 0.67
CA ALA A 25 10.70 -29.03 0.47
C ALA A 25 10.76 -28.57 -0.99
N GLY A 26 9.60 -28.53 -1.65
CA GLY A 26 9.46 -28.30 -3.09
C GLY A 26 9.94 -26.90 -3.50
N PHE A 27 11.13 -26.84 -4.11
CA PHE A 27 11.66 -25.61 -4.72
C PHE A 27 10.86 -25.16 -5.97
N GLU A 28 9.92 -25.97 -6.45
CA GLU A 28 9.05 -25.66 -7.59
C GLU A 28 8.02 -24.57 -7.27
N GLU A 29 7.60 -24.41 -6.01
CA GLU A 29 6.56 -23.44 -5.58
C GLU A 29 7.05 -21.98 -5.49
N MET A 30 8.35 -21.74 -5.67
CA MET A 30 8.94 -20.40 -5.60
C MET A 30 8.93 -19.62 -6.91
N PHE A 31 8.65 -20.26 -8.04
CA PHE A 31 8.77 -19.59 -9.34
C PHE A 31 7.50 -18.85 -9.71
N LEU A 32 7.62 -17.53 -9.90
CA LEU A 32 6.53 -16.64 -10.32
C LEU A 32 5.77 -17.14 -11.56
N LYS A 33 6.40 -17.93 -12.44
CA LYS A 33 5.80 -18.41 -13.70
C LYS A 33 4.42 -19.06 -13.54
N GLU A 34 4.21 -19.81 -12.46
CA GLU A 34 2.95 -20.51 -12.21
C GLU A 34 2.02 -19.73 -11.28
N GLU A 35 2.45 -18.57 -10.78
CA GLU A 35 1.62 -17.70 -9.97
C GLU A 35 0.48 -17.13 -10.79
N LEU A 36 -0.73 -17.28 -10.24
CA LEU A 36 -1.92 -16.65 -10.76
C LEU A 36 -2.03 -15.25 -10.17
N VAL A 37 -2.42 -14.29 -11.01
CA VAL A 37 -2.76 -12.93 -10.60
C VAL A 37 -4.16 -12.61 -11.07
N GLU A 38 -4.92 -11.87 -10.26
CA GLU A 38 -6.28 -11.47 -10.60
C GLU A 38 -6.42 -9.96 -10.80
N ALA A 39 -5.59 -9.15 -10.13
CA ALA A 39 -5.71 -7.70 -10.17
C ALA A 39 -5.54 -7.11 -11.59
N ALA A 40 -4.89 -7.82 -12.50
CA ALA A 40 -4.59 -7.28 -13.85
C ALA A 40 -5.77 -7.39 -14.82
N THR A 41 -6.64 -8.39 -14.66
CA THR A 41 -7.69 -8.71 -15.64
C THR A 41 -9.03 -9.09 -15.01
N LYS A 42 -9.16 -9.05 -13.67
CA LYS A 42 -10.28 -9.62 -12.88
C LYS A 42 -10.47 -11.13 -13.09
N LYS A 43 -9.49 -11.82 -13.66
CA LYS A 43 -9.46 -13.28 -13.86
C LYS A 43 -8.15 -13.83 -13.34
N ALA A 44 -8.19 -15.02 -12.77
CA ALA A 44 -6.97 -15.72 -12.38
C ALA A 44 -6.19 -16.16 -13.63
N GLU A 45 -5.09 -15.48 -13.90
CA GLU A 45 -4.24 -15.71 -15.07
C GLU A 45 -2.77 -15.77 -14.65
N LYS A 46 -1.94 -16.50 -15.39
CA LYS A 46 -0.50 -16.58 -15.08
C LYS A 46 0.16 -15.21 -15.20
N ILE A 47 1.02 -14.86 -14.25
CA ILE A 47 1.65 -13.54 -14.15
C ILE A 47 2.34 -13.09 -15.45
N PHE A 48 2.99 -13.99 -16.18
CA PHE A 48 3.69 -13.65 -17.42
C PHE A 48 2.79 -13.55 -18.65
N GLU A 49 1.52 -13.97 -18.56
CA GLU A 49 0.58 -13.98 -19.68
C GLU A 49 -0.40 -12.80 -19.67
N VAL A 50 -0.49 -12.07 -18.55
CA VAL A 50 -1.30 -10.84 -18.44
C VAL A 50 -0.58 -9.61 -19.02
N PRO A 51 -1.30 -8.61 -19.54
CA PRO A 51 -0.73 -7.39 -20.12
C PRO A 51 -0.35 -6.37 -19.04
N ALA A 52 0.28 -6.81 -17.94
CA ALA A 52 0.68 -5.95 -16.83
C ALA A 52 2.01 -6.43 -16.25
N PHE A 53 2.72 -5.51 -15.60
CA PHE A 53 3.94 -5.79 -14.83
C PHE A 53 3.55 -5.85 -13.35
N VAL A 54 3.54 -7.06 -12.81
CA VAL A 54 3.02 -7.34 -11.47
C VAL A 54 4.17 -7.77 -10.55
N SER A 55 4.25 -7.17 -9.38
CA SER A 55 5.04 -7.70 -8.27
C SER A 55 4.13 -8.51 -7.34
N ILE A 56 4.65 -9.64 -6.85
CA ILE A 56 3.97 -10.47 -5.84
C ILE A 56 4.85 -10.51 -4.61
N VAL A 57 4.28 -10.19 -3.44
CA VAL A 57 4.90 -10.42 -2.14
C VAL A 57 4.10 -11.50 -1.44
N LYS A 58 4.68 -12.70 -1.27
CA LYS A 58 4.00 -13.83 -0.63
C LYS A 58 4.14 -13.79 0.89
N LYS A 59 3.32 -14.57 1.58
CA LYS A 59 3.46 -14.83 3.02
C LYS A 59 4.88 -15.28 3.37
N GLU A 60 5.48 -16.16 2.56
CA GLU A 60 6.82 -16.66 2.81
C GLU A 60 7.86 -15.53 2.78
N ASP A 61 7.70 -14.55 1.89
CA ASP A 61 8.60 -13.39 1.79
C ASP A 61 8.47 -12.48 3.02
N ILE A 62 7.21 -12.23 3.44
CA ILE A 62 6.91 -11.49 4.68
C ILE A 62 7.59 -12.16 5.87
N LEU A 63 7.54 -13.50 5.93
CA LEU A 63 8.15 -14.24 7.02
C LEU A 63 9.68 -14.22 6.97
N LYS A 64 10.26 -14.48 5.79
CA LYS A 64 11.71 -14.58 5.55
C LYS A 64 12.42 -13.27 5.84
N TYR A 65 11.88 -12.15 5.38
CA TYR A 65 12.53 -10.84 5.51
C TYR A 65 12.07 -10.05 6.74
N GLY A 66 11.17 -10.62 7.55
CA GLY A 66 10.78 -10.05 8.84
C GLY A 66 9.98 -8.75 8.72
N TYR A 67 9.21 -8.58 7.64
CA TYR A 67 8.34 -7.40 7.50
C TYR A 67 7.31 -7.38 8.63
N LEU A 68 7.21 -6.25 9.31
CA LEU A 68 6.35 -6.10 10.49
C LEU A 68 4.93 -5.65 10.14
N ASP A 69 4.78 -4.97 9.01
CA ASP A 69 3.53 -4.41 8.50
C ASP A 69 3.48 -4.43 6.96
N LEU A 70 2.35 -3.98 6.39
CA LEU A 70 2.16 -3.88 4.95
C LEU A 70 3.08 -2.82 4.31
N LYS A 71 3.42 -1.74 5.04
CA LYS A 71 4.30 -0.65 4.57
C LYS A 71 5.70 -1.18 4.24
N GLY A 72 6.30 -1.96 5.13
CA GLY A 72 7.59 -2.62 4.93
C GLY A 72 7.54 -3.66 3.80
N ALA A 73 6.46 -4.43 3.73
CA ALA A 73 6.30 -5.44 2.68
C ALA A 73 6.27 -4.82 1.27
N ILE A 74 5.47 -3.78 1.04
CA ILE A 74 5.33 -3.18 -0.29
C ILE A 74 6.52 -2.28 -0.68
N SER A 75 7.15 -1.58 0.27
CA SER A 75 8.30 -0.71 0.00
C SER A 75 9.56 -1.50 -0.39
N SER A 76 9.58 -2.81 -0.16
CA SER A 76 10.64 -3.71 -0.64
C SER A 76 10.60 -3.98 -2.14
N GLN A 77 9.56 -3.53 -2.85
CA GLN A 77 9.36 -3.80 -4.27
C GLN A 77 9.83 -2.64 -5.15
N ALA A 78 10.23 -2.96 -6.39
CA ALA A 78 10.62 -1.93 -7.36
C ALA A 78 9.47 -0.95 -7.61
N GLY A 79 9.82 0.33 -7.79
CA GLY A 79 8.90 1.39 -8.18
C GLY A 79 8.04 1.93 -7.05
N ILE A 80 8.18 1.42 -5.82
CA ILE A 80 7.32 1.76 -4.69
C ILE A 80 8.13 2.44 -3.59
N GLU A 81 7.62 3.56 -3.12
CA GLU A 81 8.05 4.18 -1.87
C GLU A 81 6.86 4.32 -0.94
N THR A 82 7.15 4.27 0.35
CA THR A 82 6.20 4.69 1.38
C THR A 82 6.80 5.84 2.16
N VAL A 83 5.98 6.86 2.41
CA VAL A 83 6.37 8.03 3.20
C VAL A 83 5.30 8.30 4.24
N GLU A 84 5.71 8.94 5.34
CA GLU A 84 4.75 9.43 6.32
C GLU A 84 4.44 10.90 6.05
N SER A 85 3.15 11.24 6.03
CA SER A 85 2.72 12.63 5.91
C SER A 85 2.50 13.28 7.26
N PHE A 86 2.45 14.61 7.28
CA PHE A 86 2.17 15.38 8.51
C PHE A 86 0.84 14.99 9.19
N PHE A 87 -0.07 14.32 8.51
CA PHE A 87 -1.31 13.85 9.11
C PHE A 87 -1.22 12.45 9.74
N GLY A 88 -0.02 11.85 9.75
CA GLY A 88 0.22 10.49 10.20
C GLY A 88 -0.35 9.45 9.24
N TYR A 89 -0.40 9.76 7.93
CA TYR A 89 -0.76 8.78 6.91
C TYR A 89 0.49 8.09 6.37
N SER A 90 0.43 6.76 6.28
CA SER A 90 1.35 5.95 5.48
C SER A 90 0.95 6.09 4.01
N GLU A 91 1.64 6.93 3.27
CA GLU A 91 1.35 7.21 1.86
C GLU A 91 2.14 6.31 0.93
N VAL A 92 1.49 5.87 -0.14
CA VAL A 92 2.10 5.05 -1.18
C VAL A 92 2.40 5.90 -2.40
N ILE A 93 3.65 5.86 -2.84
CA ILE A 93 4.12 6.52 -4.06
C ILE A 93 4.56 5.44 -5.03
N ILE A 94 3.88 5.37 -6.18
CA ILE A 94 4.24 4.45 -7.27
C ILE A 94 4.86 5.28 -8.38
N ARG A 95 6.08 4.89 -8.81
CA ARG A 95 6.84 5.54 -9.88
C ARG A 95 7.03 7.04 -9.73
N GLY A 96 6.92 7.57 -8.51
CA GLY A 96 7.13 8.98 -8.22
C GLY A 96 5.85 9.82 -8.29
N VAL A 97 4.71 9.23 -8.67
CA VAL A 97 3.40 9.87 -8.59
C VAL A 97 2.98 9.95 -7.12
N TYR A 98 3.29 11.08 -6.49
CA TYR A 98 3.05 11.30 -5.06
C TYR A 98 1.61 11.79 -4.80
N PRO A 99 0.99 11.39 -3.68
CA PRO A 99 -0.21 12.03 -3.14
C PRO A 99 -0.05 13.54 -3.00
N THR A 100 -1.06 14.35 -3.31
CA THR A 100 -0.96 15.80 -3.01
C THR A 100 -1.29 16.09 -1.55
N HIS A 101 -2.31 15.42 -1.00
CA HIS A 101 -2.78 15.62 0.38
C HIS A 101 -3.37 14.37 1.07
N TYR A 102 -3.70 13.34 0.29
CA TYR A 102 -4.47 12.17 0.71
C TYR A 102 -3.94 10.94 -0.02
N ASN A 103 -3.87 9.80 0.67
CA ASN A 103 -3.40 8.54 0.11
C ASN A 103 -4.43 7.92 -0.86
N ASN A 104 -4.66 8.57 -2.00
CA ASN A 104 -5.75 8.28 -2.95
C ASN A 104 -5.29 8.26 -4.42
N LYS A 105 -3.97 8.17 -4.65
CA LYS A 105 -3.34 8.04 -5.97
C LYS A 105 -3.12 6.59 -6.41
N SER A 106 -3.38 5.63 -5.54
CA SER A 106 -3.38 4.21 -5.88
C SER A 106 -4.62 3.55 -5.28
N LEU A 107 -5.03 2.42 -5.86
CA LEU A 107 -6.18 1.67 -5.39
C LEU A 107 -5.74 0.54 -4.47
N PHE A 108 -6.27 0.53 -3.25
CA PHE A 108 -6.10 -0.57 -2.31
C PHE A 108 -7.30 -1.50 -2.35
N LEU A 109 -7.02 -2.79 -2.58
CA LEU A 109 -8.01 -3.84 -2.69
C LEU A 109 -7.78 -4.91 -1.62
N VAL A 110 -8.86 -5.47 -1.12
CA VAL A 110 -8.85 -6.71 -0.33
C VAL A 110 -9.67 -7.72 -1.08
N ASP A 111 -9.01 -8.76 -1.57
CA ASP A 111 -9.66 -9.83 -2.31
C ASP A 111 -10.49 -9.31 -3.50
N GLN A 112 -9.93 -8.29 -4.19
CA GLN A 112 -10.50 -7.50 -5.29
C GLN A 112 -11.58 -6.47 -4.92
N TYR A 113 -11.88 -6.27 -3.63
CA TYR A 113 -12.82 -5.25 -3.15
C TYR A 113 -12.09 -3.96 -2.75
N PRO A 114 -12.47 -2.78 -3.26
CA PRO A 114 -11.83 -1.52 -2.90
C PRO A 114 -12.23 -1.05 -1.50
N ILE A 115 -11.24 -0.61 -0.71
CA ILE A 115 -11.45 -0.05 0.62
C ILE A 115 -10.81 1.32 0.72
N TYR A 116 -11.62 2.33 1.03
CA TYR A 116 -11.16 3.71 1.19
C TYR A 116 -12.14 4.54 2.04
N GLU A 117 -11.64 5.66 2.57
CA GLU A 117 -12.41 6.66 3.29
C GLU A 117 -13.42 7.37 2.37
N PRO A 118 -14.71 7.40 2.72
CA PRO A 118 -15.74 8.06 1.91
C PRO A 118 -15.56 9.56 1.75
N VAL A 119 -14.78 10.25 2.60
CA VAL A 119 -14.65 11.72 2.50
C VAL A 119 -13.61 12.14 1.46
N ASN A 120 -12.43 11.51 1.49
CA ASN A 120 -11.25 11.93 0.73
C ASN A 120 -10.69 10.85 -0.21
N GLY A 121 -11.23 9.62 -0.17
CA GLY A 121 -10.75 8.50 -0.97
C GLY A 121 -9.43 7.89 -0.48
N SER A 122 -8.93 8.29 0.70
CA SER A 122 -7.71 7.72 1.28
C SER A 122 -7.89 6.25 1.66
N PHE A 123 -6.89 5.42 1.46
CA PHE A 123 -6.79 4.10 2.10
C PHE A 123 -5.68 4.09 3.16
N HIS A 124 -5.73 3.08 4.04
CA HIS A 124 -4.74 2.85 5.08
C HIS A 124 -4.25 1.41 4.99
N LEU A 125 -2.93 1.22 5.18
CA LEU A 125 -2.29 -0.10 5.10
C LEU A 125 -2.54 -0.92 6.37
N GLU A 126 -2.93 -0.28 7.46
CA GLU A 126 -3.16 -0.89 8.77
C GLU A 126 -4.57 -1.51 8.90
N PHE A 127 -5.34 -1.64 7.81
CA PHE A 127 -6.71 -2.17 7.83
C PHE A 127 -6.80 -3.71 7.84
N ILE A 128 -5.71 -4.43 7.61
CA ILE A 128 -5.70 -5.89 7.47
C ILE A 128 -4.58 -6.49 8.32
N PRO A 129 -4.85 -7.59 9.04
CA PRO A 129 -3.81 -8.26 9.81
C PRO A 129 -2.79 -8.94 8.89
N LEU A 130 -1.51 -8.62 9.06
CA LEU A 130 -0.43 -9.06 8.15
C LEU A 130 -0.36 -10.60 8.04
N GLY A 131 -0.54 -11.34 9.14
CA GLY A 131 -0.49 -12.81 9.14
C GLY A 131 -1.67 -13.52 8.47
N SER A 132 -2.75 -12.78 8.15
CA SER A 132 -3.89 -13.29 7.38
C SER A 132 -3.65 -13.30 5.87
N ILE A 133 -2.58 -12.65 5.41
CA ILE A 133 -2.28 -12.43 4.00
C ILE A 133 -1.59 -13.66 3.43
N ASP A 134 -2.06 -14.10 2.26
CA ASP A 134 -1.42 -15.11 1.43
C ASP A 134 -0.39 -14.47 0.51
N LYS A 135 -0.84 -13.43 -0.21
CA LYS A 135 0.01 -12.62 -1.07
C LYS A 135 -0.53 -11.21 -1.27
N ILE A 136 0.35 -10.34 -1.70
CA ILE A 136 0.06 -8.97 -2.14
C ILE A 136 0.42 -8.89 -3.62
N GLU A 137 -0.56 -8.58 -4.46
CA GLU A 137 -0.34 -8.27 -5.88
C GLU A 137 -0.21 -6.76 -6.05
N ILE A 138 0.87 -6.32 -6.69
CA ILE A 138 1.09 -4.89 -6.94
C ILE A 138 1.27 -4.65 -8.42
N ILE A 139 0.35 -3.87 -8.98
CA ILE A 139 0.38 -3.43 -10.37
C ILE A 139 0.86 -2.00 -10.40
N ARG A 140 1.95 -1.77 -11.13
CA ARG A 140 2.48 -0.44 -11.40
C ARG A 140 1.87 0.11 -12.69
N GLY A 141 1.41 1.34 -12.63
CA GLY A 141 0.77 2.04 -13.72
C GLY A 141 -0.77 2.05 -13.65
N PRO A 142 -1.41 2.84 -14.53
CA PRO A 142 -2.84 3.10 -14.56
C PRO A 142 -3.74 1.85 -14.68
N GLY A 143 -4.77 1.76 -13.81
CA GLY A 143 -5.72 0.64 -13.73
C GLY A 143 -7.20 1.00 -13.85
N SER A 144 -7.55 2.27 -14.09
CA SER A 144 -8.96 2.73 -14.10
C SER A 144 -9.83 2.09 -15.16
N SER A 145 -9.28 1.69 -16.30
CA SER A 145 -9.99 0.99 -17.38
C SER A 145 -10.66 -0.32 -16.95
N ILE A 146 -10.34 -0.85 -15.77
CA ILE A 146 -11.05 -1.97 -15.14
C ILE A 146 -11.73 -1.53 -13.83
N TYR A 147 -11.00 -0.83 -12.97
CA TYR A 147 -11.42 -0.59 -11.57
C TYR A 147 -12.11 0.76 -11.33
N GLY A 148 -12.02 1.71 -12.27
CA GLY A 148 -12.56 3.06 -12.13
C GLY A 148 -11.62 4.00 -11.37
N THR A 149 -12.18 4.98 -10.66
CA THR A 149 -11.43 6.03 -9.95
C THR A 149 -10.44 5.45 -8.92
N ASN A 150 -9.37 6.21 -8.63
CA ASN A 150 -8.30 5.92 -7.65
C ASN A 150 -7.28 4.85 -8.06
N ALA A 151 -7.56 4.01 -9.07
CA ALA A 151 -6.54 3.17 -9.71
C ALA A 151 -5.61 4.00 -10.63
N PHE A 152 -5.08 5.09 -10.08
CA PHE A 152 -4.43 6.17 -10.82
C PHE A 152 -2.98 5.81 -11.17
N SER A 153 -2.10 5.64 -10.18
CA SER A 153 -0.71 5.22 -10.39
C SER A 153 -0.48 3.71 -10.25
N GLY A 154 -1.47 2.98 -9.72
CA GLY A 154 -1.37 1.53 -9.53
C GLY A 154 -2.44 0.93 -8.65
N ILE A 155 -2.31 -0.38 -8.44
CA ILE A 155 -3.21 -1.20 -7.63
C ILE A 155 -2.38 -2.02 -6.65
N ILE A 156 -2.80 -2.06 -5.39
CA ILE A 156 -2.30 -2.96 -4.34
C ILE A 156 -3.45 -3.85 -3.93
N ASN A 157 -3.40 -5.13 -4.27
CA ASN A 157 -4.43 -6.11 -3.94
C ASN A 157 -3.90 -7.12 -2.91
N VAL A 158 -4.48 -7.07 -1.71
CA VAL A 158 -4.18 -7.99 -0.62
C VAL A 158 -5.11 -9.19 -0.71
N ILE A 159 -4.54 -10.38 -0.84
CA ILE A 159 -5.29 -11.63 -0.94
C ILE A 159 -5.17 -12.38 0.40
N PRO A 160 -6.28 -12.59 1.14
CA PRO A 160 -6.26 -13.38 2.35
C PRO A 160 -6.00 -14.87 2.06
N ARG A 161 -5.43 -15.56 3.04
CA ARG A 161 -5.23 -17.02 3.02
C ARG A 161 -6.54 -17.78 2.91
N ASN A 162 -6.44 -19.04 2.47
CA ASN A 162 -7.53 -19.99 2.67
C ASN A 162 -7.40 -20.63 4.05
N GLY A 163 -8.53 -20.96 4.66
CA GLY A 163 -8.62 -21.65 5.94
C GLY A 163 -7.84 -22.97 5.95
N LYS A 164 -7.95 -23.75 4.87
CA LYS A 164 -7.23 -25.01 4.65
C LYS A 164 -5.72 -24.87 4.69
N ASP A 165 -5.17 -23.68 4.40
CA ASP A 165 -3.72 -23.42 4.42
C ASP A 165 -3.20 -23.21 5.87
N ILE A 166 -4.12 -22.96 6.82
CA ILE A 166 -3.84 -22.95 8.26
C ILE A 166 -4.11 -24.34 8.85
N ASN A 167 -5.29 -24.91 8.56
CA ASN A 167 -5.75 -26.21 9.04
C ASN A 167 -5.65 -26.39 10.58
N GLY A 168 -6.22 -25.46 11.34
CA GLY A 168 -6.16 -25.46 12.80
C GLY A 168 -6.11 -24.06 13.37
N PHE A 169 -5.40 -23.90 14.48
CA PHE A 169 -5.09 -22.59 15.06
C PHE A 169 -3.63 -22.23 14.78
N GLU A 170 -3.36 -20.96 14.54
CA GLU A 170 -2.02 -20.38 14.44
C GLU A 170 -1.98 -19.15 15.36
N ILE A 171 -1.01 -19.10 16.28
CA ILE A 171 -0.80 -17.97 17.18
C ILE A 171 0.61 -17.44 16.97
N ASP A 172 0.71 -16.14 16.71
CA ASP A 172 1.97 -15.42 16.60
C ASP A 172 2.06 -14.37 17.71
N PHE A 173 3.17 -14.39 18.43
CA PHE A 173 3.53 -13.39 19.43
C PHE A 173 4.86 -12.76 19.05
N LEU A 174 4.87 -11.45 18.79
CA LEU A 174 6.09 -10.68 18.52
C LEU A 174 6.25 -9.63 19.62
N ALA A 175 7.48 -9.50 20.12
CA ALA A 175 7.84 -8.44 21.05
C ALA A 175 9.27 -7.99 20.79
N GLY A 176 9.56 -6.70 21.03
CA GLY A 176 10.90 -6.19 20.84
C GLY A 176 11.09 -4.75 21.27
N VAL A 177 12.31 -4.26 21.03
CA VAL A 177 12.69 -2.86 21.22
C VAL A 177 12.76 -2.20 19.84
N HIS A 178 11.88 -1.23 19.61
CA HIS A 178 11.86 -0.37 18.45
C HIS A 178 12.68 0.90 18.72
N ASP A 179 13.52 1.27 17.76
CA ASP A 179 14.34 2.49 17.78
C ASP A 179 15.20 2.65 19.06
N LEU A 180 15.61 1.53 19.67
CA LEU A 180 16.30 1.43 20.97
C LEU A 180 15.58 1.98 22.21
N GLU A 181 14.43 2.63 22.05
CA GLU A 181 13.72 3.31 23.15
C GLU A 181 12.41 2.65 23.51
N ASN A 182 11.67 2.16 22.51
CA ASN A 182 10.24 1.86 22.67
C ASN A 182 9.96 0.36 22.57
N HIS A 183 8.89 -0.11 23.22
CA HIS A 183 8.50 -1.52 23.23
C HIS A 183 7.35 -1.78 22.28
N LEU A 184 7.60 -2.58 21.24
CA LEU A 184 6.60 -2.97 20.26
C LEU A 184 6.14 -4.39 20.55
N GLU A 185 4.82 -4.59 20.53
CA GLU A 185 4.20 -5.88 20.77
C GLU A 185 3.10 -6.16 19.75
N ARG A 186 3.04 -7.40 19.25
CA ARG A 186 1.97 -7.88 18.38
C ARG A 186 1.49 -9.25 18.85
N VAL A 187 0.18 -9.41 18.88
CA VAL A 187 -0.48 -10.71 19.05
C VAL A 187 -1.38 -10.94 17.85
N LEU A 188 -1.19 -12.05 17.14
CA LEU A 188 -2.05 -12.48 16.06
C LEU A 188 -2.57 -13.89 16.34
N VAL A 189 -3.87 -14.09 16.16
CA VAL A 189 -4.52 -15.39 16.32
C VAL A 189 -5.34 -15.65 15.08
N SER A 190 -5.06 -16.78 14.42
CA SER A 190 -5.82 -17.23 13.26
C SER A 190 -6.38 -18.63 13.48
N TYR A 191 -7.58 -18.87 12.99
CA TYR A 191 -8.19 -20.18 12.85
C TYR A 191 -8.55 -20.37 11.38
N GLY A 192 -8.18 -21.52 10.81
CA GLY A 192 -8.56 -21.83 9.44
C GLY A 192 -8.86 -23.30 9.26
N LYS A 193 -9.95 -23.63 8.56
CA LYS A 193 -10.30 -25.01 8.26
C LYS A 193 -11.26 -25.16 7.08
N GLU A 194 -11.07 -26.21 6.32
CA GLU A 194 -12.09 -26.72 5.40
C GLU A 194 -13.13 -27.54 6.17
N ILE A 195 -14.39 -27.08 6.16
CA ILE A 195 -15.52 -27.68 6.86
C ILE A 195 -16.56 -28.12 5.82
N LYS A 196 -16.52 -29.42 5.48
CA LYS A 196 -17.36 -30.04 4.45
C LYS A 196 -17.19 -29.37 3.08
N ASN A 197 -18.05 -28.40 2.74
CA ASN A 197 -18.14 -27.79 1.42
C ASN A 197 -17.79 -26.28 1.46
N PHE A 198 -17.25 -25.81 2.58
CA PHE A 198 -16.76 -24.44 2.68
C PHE A 198 -15.44 -24.39 3.44
N ASP A 199 -14.62 -23.43 3.07
CA ASP A 199 -13.37 -23.06 3.69
C ASP A 199 -13.59 -21.82 4.54
N LEU A 200 -13.16 -21.85 5.80
CA LEU A 200 -13.32 -20.76 6.77
C LEU A 200 -11.95 -20.29 7.25
N LEU A 201 -11.72 -18.98 7.16
CA LEU A 201 -10.62 -18.26 7.80
C LEU A 201 -11.20 -17.26 8.81
N LEU A 202 -10.63 -17.23 10.01
CA LEU A 202 -10.78 -16.19 11.01
C LEU A 202 -9.38 -15.74 11.40
N SER A 203 -9.10 -14.45 11.44
CA SER A 203 -7.80 -13.93 11.88
C SER A 203 -8.00 -12.60 12.59
N GLY A 204 -7.40 -12.45 13.77
CA GLY A 204 -7.42 -11.24 14.57
C GLY A 204 -6.01 -10.84 14.98
N GLU A 205 -5.73 -9.54 14.99
CA GLU A 205 -4.46 -8.96 15.36
C GLU A 205 -4.67 -7.80 16.33
N ILE A 206 -3.77 -7.67 17.30
CA ILE A 206 -3.57 -6.45 18.07
C ILE A 206 -2.09 -6.09 17.92
N TYR A 207 -1.83 -4.87 17.48
CA TYR A 207 -0.51 -4.32 17.24
C TYR A 207 -0.33 -3.05 18.05
N ASN A 208 0.60 -3.07 18.98
CA ASN A 208 0.93 -1.96 19.83
C ASN A 208 2.23 -1.33 19.33
N ASP A 209 2.12 -0.42 18.37
CA ASP A 209 3.25 0.40 17.92
C ASP A 209 3.42 1.61 18.83
N PRO A 210 4.42 1.64 19.72
CA PRO A 210 4.71 2.82 20.55
C PRO A 210 5.24 4.00 19.72
N GLY A 211 5.55 3.77 18.44
CA GLY A 211 6.19 4.71 17.52
C GLY A 211 7.51 5.24 18.05
N TYR A 212 7.78 6.53 17.83
CA TYR A 212 9.07 7.14 18.11
C TYR A 212 8.92 8.62 18.48
N ASN A 213 9.86 9.10 19.29
CA ASN A 213 9.93 10.51 19.66
C ASN A 213 10.73 11.29 18.63
N PHE A 214 10.21 12.45 18.21
CA PHE A 214 10.96 13.29 17.30
C PHE A 214 10.73 14.77 17.43
N LYS A 215 11.80 15.50 17.11
CA LYS A 215 11.76 16.94 16.98
C LYS A 215 11.46 17.35 15.56
N ALA A 216 10.40 18.15 15.39
CA ALA A 216 10.06 18.72 14.11
C ALA A 216 9.88 20.25 14.20
N VAL A 217 10.06 20.92 13.07
CA VAL A 217 9.96 22.39 12.93
C VAL A 217 8.78 22.68 12.02
N ASP A 218 7.91 23.60 12.42
CA ASP A 218 6.77 24.00 11.60
C ASP A 218 7.07 25.18 10.67
N GLU A 219 6.07 25.56 9.87
CA GLU A 219 6.20 26.68 8.93
C GLU A 219 6.45 28.04 9.58
N THR A 220 6.20 28.19 10.88
CA THR A 220 6.48 29.41 11.64
C THR A 220 7.89 29.43 12.24
N GLY A 221 8.68 28.38 11.98
CA GLY A 221 10.03 28.21 12.52
C GLY A 221 10.03 27.74 13.98
N LYS A 222 8.88 27.33 14.53
CA LYS A 222 8.79 26.82 15.89
C LYS A 222 9.08 25.33 15.90
N SER A 223 9.82 24.87 16.90
CA SER A 223 10.20 23.47 17.05
C SER A 223 9.54 22.83 18.26
N LYS A 224 9.12 21.56 18.11
CA LYS A 224 8.49 20.79 19.18
C LYS A 224 8.91 19.32 19.12
N GLU A 225 9.00 18.71 20.29
CA GLU A 225 9.05 17.24 20.43
C GLU A 225 7.65 16.65 20.22
N VAL A 226 7.60 15.60 19.43
CA VAL A 226 6.40 14.87 19.02
C VAL A 226 6.58 13.42 19.45
N ASP A 227 5.65 12.95 20.27
CA ASP A 227 5.54 11.57 20.72
C ASP A 227 4.53 10.87 19.79
N TYR A 228 5.00 10.19 18.75
CA TYR A 228 4.17 9.48 17.78
C TYR A 228 3.98 8.03 18.20
N TYR A 229 2.74 7.54 18.13
CA TYR A 229 2.39 6.13 18.26
C TYR A 229 1.32 5.75 17.22
N ASN A 230 1.18 4.45 16.95
CA ASN A 230 0.18 3.90 16.03
C ASN A 230 -0.33 2.52 16.48
N HIS A 231 -1.26 2.50 17.42
CA HIS A 231 -1.84 1.25 17.91
C HIS A 231 -3.02 0.85 17.04
N TYR A 232 -3.11 -0.42 16.64
CA TYR A 232 -4.25 -0.90 15.88
C TYR A 232 -4.64 -2.32 16.24
N GLY A 233 -5.90 -2.64 15.98
CA GLY A 233 -6.43 -3.98 16.12
C GLY A 233 -7.39 -4.28 14.97
N ASN A 234 -7.26 -5.47 14.39
CA ASN A 234 -7.93 -5.85 13.17
C ASN A 234 -8.50 -7.25 13.29
N PHE A 235 -9.57 -7.48 12.56
CA PHE A 235 -10.18 -8.79 12.43
C PHE A 235 -10.60 -9.00 10.98
N ILE A 236 -10.38 -10.20 10.46
CA ILE A 236 -10.88 -10.63 9.16
C ILE A 236 -11.52 -12.02 9.29
N MET A 237 -12.65 -12.17 8.64
CA MET A 237 -13.34 -13.43 8.40
C MET A 237 -13.49 -13.62 6.90
N ARG A 238 -13.15 -14.80 6.40
CA ARG A 238 -13.39 -15.20 5.01
C ARG A 238 -14.04 -16.58 4.98
N ILE A 239 -15.15 -16.69 4.26
CA ILE A 239 -15.85 -17.94 3.99
C ILE A 239 -15.90 -18.13 2.49
N SER A 240 -15.39 -19.24 1.98
CA SER A 240 -15.44 -19.55 0.54
C SER A 240 -15.92 -20.97 0.29
N GLY A 241 -16.75 -21.15 -0.72
CA GLY A 241 -17.09 -22.45 -1.30
C GLY A 241 -16.79 -22.46 -2.80
N ASP A 242 -17.30 -23.47 -3.51
CA ASP A 242 -17.02 -23.66 -4.94
C ASP A 242 -17.39 -22.45 -5.81
N ASN A 243 -18.45 -21.73 -5.45
CA ASN A 243 -19.03 -20.68 -6.27
C ASN A 243 -19.44 -19.44 -5.49
N TYR A 244 -19.03 -19.31 -4.23
CA TYR A 244 -19.32 -18.13 -3.43
C TYR A 244 -18.15 -17.80 -2.50
N LYS A 245 -18.08 -16.53 -2.12
CA LYS A 245 -17.10 -16.02 -1.18
C LYS A 245 -17.71 -14.89 -0.39
N VAL A 246 -17.48 -14.85 0.92
CA VAL A 246 -17.87 -13.76 1.80
C VAL A 246 -16.65 -13.36 2.60
N THR A 247 -16.28 -12.09 2.52
CA THR A 247 -15.16 -11.52 3.27
C THR A 247 -15.70 -10.41 4.14
N PHE A 248 -15.36 -10.40 5.42
CA PHE A 248 -15.67 -9.34 6.36
C PHE A 248 -14.40 -8.94 7.09
N GLY A 249 -14.17 -7.65 7.24
CA GLY A 249 -13.09 -7.12 8.05
C GLY A 249 -13.56 -6.00 8.96
N TYR A 250 -12.92 -5.88 10.11
CA TYR A 250 -13.09 -4.82 11.09
C TYR A 250 -11.71 -4.30 11.50
N PHE A 251 -11.60 -3.01 11.76
CA PHE A 251 -10.37 -2.41 12.27
C PHE A 251 -10.69 -1.27 13.26
N ASN A 252 -9.81 -1.12 14.24
CA ASN A 252 -9.73 0.05 15.10
C ASN A 252 -8.27 0.48 15.20
N GLN A 253 -7.98 1.75 14.93
CA GLN A 253 -6.63 2.30 14.94
C GLN A 253 -6.62 3.61 15.71
N LYS A 254 -5.70 3.71 16.68
CA LYS A 254 -5.42 4.92 17.46
C LYS A 254 -4.01 5.37 17.14
N LYS A 255 -3.88 6.59 16.63
CA LYS A 255 -2.57 7.19 16.33
C LYS A 255 -2.51 8.66 16.67
N ASN A 256 -1.31 9.22 16.80
CA ASN A 256 -1.17 10.67 16.91
C ASN A 256 -1.59 11.37 15.63
N LYS A 257 -2.00 12.62 15.78
CA LYS A 257 -2.23 13.55 14.70
C LYS A 257 -1.48 14.84 14.97
N PHE A 258 -0.70 15.27 13.97
CA PHE A 258 0.19 16.41 14.13
C PHE A 258 -0.48 17.76 13.82
N GLY A 259 -1.80 17.78 13.68
CA GLY A 259 -2.61 18.98 13.55
C GLY A 259 -3.52 18.93 12.32
N ILE A 260 -4.06 20.09 11.92
CA ILE A 260 -4.90 20.22 10.71
C ILE A 260 -4.21 20.94 9.55
N VAL A 261 -3.13 21.64 9.86
CA VAL A 261 -2.19 22.28 8.93
C VAL A 261 -0.78 22.04 9.48
N PRO A 262 0.29 22.15 8.67
CA PRO A 262 1.69 21.97 9.07
C PRO A 262 2.25 23.01 10.07
N ILE A 263 1.44 23.45 11.03
CA ILE A 263 1.78 24.39 12.11
C ILE A 263 1.50 23.68 13.43
N TRP A 264 2.38 23.82 14.42
CA TRP A 264 2.21 23.27 15.78
C TRP A 264 1.14 24.02 16.58
N ALA A 265 0.01 24.35 15.95
CA ALA A 265 -1.14 24.97 16.59
C ALA A 265 -2.01 23.96 17.34
N THR A 266 -1.96 22.69 16.96
CA THR A 266 -2.72 21.60 17.59
C THR A 266 -1.91 20.33 17.61
N ASN A 267 -1.95 19.57 18.70
CA ASN A 267 -1.56 18.17 18.71
C ASN A 267 -2.74 17.32 19.16
N GLY A 268 -2.76 16.05 18.80
CA GLY A 268 -3.92 15.26 19.13
C GLY A 268 -3.77 13.79 18.86
N LYS A 269 -4.89 13.10 19.06
CA LYS A 269 -5.04 11.66 18.85
C LYS A 269 -6.19 11.46 17.88
N SER A 270 -6.03 10.55 16.93
CA SER A 270 -7.09 10.12 16.03
C SER A 270 -7.43 8.67 16.30
N ASN A 271 -8.71 8.39 16.42
CA ASN A 271 -9.28 7.05 16.40
C ASN A 271 -9.98 6.85 15.06
N TYR A 272 -9.50 5.87 14.29
CA TYR A 272 -10.17 5.34 13.12
C TYR A 272 -10.87 4.05 13.54
N GLU A 273 -12.09 3.87 13.10
CA GLU A 273 -12.85 2.65 13.31
C GLU A 273 -13.66 2.38 12.06
N GLY A 274 -13.69 1.12 11.63
CA GLY A 274 -14.44 0.78 10.44
C GLY A 274 -14.59 -0.70 10.25
N PHE A 275 -15.48 -1.02 9.32
CA PHE A 275 -15.64 -2.38 8.84
C PHE A 275 -15.92 -2.35 7.35
N TYR A 276 -15.59 -3.45 6.70
CA TYR A 276 -15.92 -3.71 5.31
C TYR A 276 -16.44 -5.13 5.19
N GLY A 277 -17.31 -5.35 4.22
CA GLY A 277 -17.87 -6.65 3.95
C GLY A 277 -18.19 -6.77 2.47
N GLU A 278 -17.93 -7.94 1.91
CA GLU A 278 -18.36 -8.28 0.57
C GLU A 278 -18.90 -9.70 0.49
N GLY A 279 -19.85 -9.88 -0.43
CA GLY A 279 -20.30 -11.16 -0.92
C GLY A 279 -20.06 -11.26 -2.43
N VAL A 280 -19.51 -12.39 -2.85
CA VAL A 280 -19.27 -12.74 -4.24
C VAL A 280 -19.99 -14.05 -4.55
N ILE A 281 -20.71 -14.09 -5.65
CA ILE A 281 -21.32 -15.31 -6.20
C ILE A 281 -20.86 -15.46 -7.64
N ASN A 282 -20.35 -16.64 -7.96
CA ASN A 282 -19.97 -17.05 -9.30
C ASN A 282 -21.00 -18.04 -9.84
N GLY A 283 -21.34 -17.87 -11.11
CA GLY A 283 -22.22 -18.78 -11.85
C GLY A 283 -21.63 -19.07 -13.22
N LYS A 284 -21.89 -20.26 -13.75
CA LYS A 284 -21.54 -20.63 -15.12
C LYS A 284 -22.80 -20.92 -15.93
N ILE A 285 -22.86 -20.42 -17.16
CA ILE A 285 -23.91 -20.74 -18.12
C ILE A 285 -23.26 -21.50 -19.27
N GLY A 286 -23.36 -22.83 -19.22
CA GLY A 286 -22.57 -23.71 -20.07
C GLY A 286 -21.07 -23.60 -19.80
N GLU A 287 -20.25 -23.92 -20.80
CA GLU A 287 -18.78 -23.86 -20.68
C GLU A 287 -18.18 -22.49 -21.08
N LYS A 288 -18.97 -21.66 -21.75
CA LYS A 288 -18.50 -20.44 -22.42
C LYS A 288 -18.79 -19.14 -21.69
N ILE A 289 -19.62 -19.16 -20.65
CA ILE A 289 -20.03 -17.94 -19.95
C ILE A 289 -19.85 -18.15 -18.45
N SER A 290 -19.04 -17.30 -17.83
CA SER A 290 -18.94 -17.18 -16.38
C SER A 290 -19.46 -15.80 -15.97
N LEU A 291 -20.31 -15.76 -14.95
CA LEU A 291 -20.86 -14.55 -14.38
C LEU A 291 -20.40 -14.45 -12.92
N THR A 292 -19.93 -13.27 -12.52
CA THR A 292 -19.55 -12.96 -11.15
C THR A 292 -20.37 -11.77 -10.69
N PHE A 293 -21.18 -11.95 -9.66
CA PHE A 293 -21.83 -10.86 -8.95
C PHE A 293 -21.09 -10.58 -7.65
N ARG A 294 -20.73 -9.33 -7.43
CA ARG A 294 -20.08 -8.84 -6.20
C ARG A 294 -20.92 -7.72 -5.62
N ALA A 295 -21.22 -7.79 -4.33
CA ALA A 295 -21.83 -6.71 -3.58
C ALA A 295 -21.06 -6.51 -2.29
N GLY A 296 -20.81 -5.26 -1.91
CA GLY A 296 -20.10 -4.95 -0.69
C GLY A 296 -20.48 -3.61 -0.10
N TYR A 297 -20.02 -3.44 1.13
CA TYR A 297 -20.24 -2.27 1.95
C TYR A 297 -18.98 -1.99 2.77
N ASN A 298 -18.58 -0.73 2.89
CA ASN A 298 -17.62 -0.32 3.91
C ASN A 298 -18.05 0.96 4.59
N ASN A 299 -17.80 1.03 5.90
CA ASN A 299 -18.01 2.21 6.73
C ASN A 299 -16.72 2.51 7.47
N ILE A 300 -16.32 3.78 7.45
CA ILE A 300 -15.12 4.25 8.14
C ILE A 300 -15.46 5.54 8.86
N GLN A 301 -15.19 5.54 10.15
CA GLN A 301 -15.33 6.68 11.04
C GLN A 301 -13.96 7.11 11.54
N ARG A 302 -13.78 8.42 11.66
CA ARG A 302 -12.61 9.04 12.26
C ARG A 302 -13.06 10.10 13.24
N ILE A 303 -12.54 9.98 14.45
CA ILE A 303 -12.64 10.99 15.49
C ILE A 303 -11.24 11.43 15.87
N SER A 304 -10.92 12.71 15.72
CA SER A 304 -9.66 13.29 16.20
C SER A 304 -9.93 14.22 17.37
N HIS A 305 -9.29 13.97 18.51
CA HIS A 305 -9.20 14.94 19.61
C HIS A 305 -7.96 15.77 19.43
N LEU A 306 -8.13 17.06 19.21
CA LEU A 306 -7.09 18.04 18.95
C LEU A 306 -7.07 19.05 20.09
N ASP A 307 -5.92 19.15 20.74
CA ASP A 307 -5.68 20.13 21.78
C ASP A 307 -4.96 21.32 21.14
N ALA A 308 -5.61 22.48 21.12
CA ALA A 308 -4.95 23.69 20.67
C ALA A 308 -3.81 24.04 21.63
N LEU A 309 -2.72 24.59 21.10
CA LEU A 309 -1.50 24.89 21.86
C LEU A 309 -1.47 26.39 22.19
N SER A 310 -1.26 26.71 23.47
CA SER A 310 -1.17 28.09 23.93
C SER A 310 0.05 28.81 23.30
N GLY A 311 -0.12 30.08 22.92
CA GLY A 311 0.94 30.88 22.28
C GLY A 311 1.14 30.67 20.77
N TYR A 312 0.25 29.92 20.12
CA TYR A 312 0.19 29.84 18.65
C TYR A 312 -0.96 30.69 18.12
N THR A 313 -0.64 31.64 17.25
CA THR A 313 -1.61 32.46 16.52
C THR A 313 -1.80 31.84 15.15
N TYR A 314 -2.95 31.21 14.92
CA TYR A 314 -3.41 30.93 13.57
C TYR A 314 -4.69 31.75 13.35
N PRO A 315 -4.94 32.36 12.18
CA PRO A 315 -6.05 33.31 11.98
C PRO A 315 -7.44 32.80 12.39
N SER A 316 -7.62 31.47 12.48
CA SER A 316 -8.84 30.78 12.95
C SER A 316 -8.79 30.31 14.43
N PHE A 317 -7.62 30.34 15.07
CA PHE A 317 -7.36 29.91 16.45
C PHE A 317 -6.88 31.11 17.28
N PRO A 318 -7.79 31.91 17.90
CA PRO A 318 -7.37 32.96 18.79
C PRO A 318 -6.58 32.38 19.97
N THR A 319 -5.49 33.03 20.34
CA THR A 319 -4.70 32.72 21.54
C THR A 319 -5.54 33.03 22.78
N THR A 320 -6.37 32.10 23.21
CA THR A 320 -6.97 32.14 24.54
C THR A 320 -5.98 31.54 25.56
N PRO A 321 -5.93 32.03 26.80
CA PRO A 321 -5.13 31.43 27.87
C PRO A 321 -5.48 29.95 28.11
N THR A 322 -6.71 29.57 27.79
CA THR A 322 -7.23 28.21 27.72
C THR A 322 -7.47 27.86 26.26
N ALA A 323 -6.56 27.12 25.64
CA ALA A 323 -6.74 26.69 24.26
C ALA A 323 -7.91 25.70 24.18
N PRO A 324 -8.87 25.85 23.24
CA PRO A 324 -10.05 25.00 23.20
C PRO A 324 -9.68 23.55 22.89
N LEU A 325 -10.34 22.62 23.58
CA LEU A 325 -10.31 21.20 23.26
C LEU A 325 -11.25 20.96 22.07
N ILE A 326 -10.70 20.50 20.95
CA ILE A 326 -11.43 20.37 19.70
C ILE A 326 -11.63 18.90 19.38
N GLU A 327 -12.85 18.52 19.03
CA GLU A 327 -13.12 17.21 18.42
C GLU A 327 -13.42 17.41 16.94
N MET A 328 -12.73 16.67 16.09
CA MET A 328 -12.97 16.63 14.65
C MET A 328 -13.55 15.27 14.29
N THR A 329 -14.75 15.25 13.72
CA THR A 329 -15.42 14.02 13.30
C THR A 329 -15.53 13.97 11.79
N SER A 330 -15.38 12.78 11.21
CA SER A 330 -15.59 12.54 9.79
C SER A 330 -15.83 11.07 9.55
N GLY A 331 -16.72 10.72 8.64
CA GLY A 331 -16.90 9.34 8.24
C GLY A 331 -17.91 9.20 7.10
N GLY A 332 -18.48 8.02 7.00
CA GLY A 332 -19.52 7.71 6.04
C GLY A 332 -19.42 6.27 5.57
N ASP A 333 -20.09 5.99 4.46
CA ASP A 333 -20.22 4.65 3.92
C ASP A 333 -20.16 4.61 2.39
N VAL A 334 -19.75 3.45 1.88
CA VAL A 334 -19.79 3.10 0.47
C VAL A 334 -20.55 1.79 0.33
N VAL A 335 -21.55 1.76 -0.55
CA VAL A 335 -22.21 0.53 -1.02
C VAL A 335 -21.81 0.34 -2.48
N ARG A 336 -21.30 -0.83 -2.84
CA ARG A 336 -20.85 -1.13 -4.20
C ARG A 336 -21.45 -2.44 -4.68
N ALA A 337 -21.99 -2.45 -5.90
CA ALA A 337 -22.42 -3.67 -6.57
C ALA A 337 -21.83 -3.73 -7.98
N GLU A 338 -21.37 -4.90 -8.38
CA GLU A 338 -20.72 -5.16 -9.65
C GLU A 338 -21.20 -6.49 -10.23
N LEU A 339 -21.56 -6.48 -11.51
CA LEU A 339 -21.79 -7.68 -12.31
C LEU A 339 -20.71 -7.75 -13.39
N THR A 340 -19.95 -8.84 -13.39
CA THR A 340 -18.91 -9.14 -14.37
C THR A 340 -19.32 -10.36 -15.17
N GLY A 341 -19.18 -10.29 -16.50
CA GLY A 341 -19.35 -11.42 -17.41
C GLY A 341 -18.05 -11.70 -18.15
N ASP A 342 -17.65 -12.96 -18.12
CA ASP A 342 -16.56 -13.52 -18.92
C ASP A 342 -17.14 -14.46 -19.98
N PHE A 343 -16.94 -14.11 -21.25
CA PHE A 343 -17.47 -14.81 -22.41
C PHE A 343 -16.33 -15.38 -23.26
N THR A 344 -16.25 -16.70 -23.34
CA THR A 344 -15.39 -17.41 -24.31
C THR A 344 -16.12 -17.50 -25.65
N ILE A 345 -15.74 -16.65 -26.60
CA ILE A 345 -16.34 -16.61 -27.94
C ILE A 345 -15.80 -17.78 -28.77
N THR A 346 -14.48 -17.91 -28.80
CA THR A 346 -13.73 -19.04 -29.39
C THR A 346 -12.61 -19.46 -28.43
N ASP A 347 -11.91 -20.55 -28.73
CA ASP A 347 -10.76 -21.01 -27.92
C ASP A 347 -9.63 -19.96 -27.83
N SER A 348 -9.59 -19.03 -28.78
CA SER A 348 -8.60 -17.96 -28.85
C SER A 348 -9.17 -16.57 -28.59
N LEU A 349 -10.48 -16.39 -28.44
CA LEU A 349 -11.10 -15.07 -28.31
C LEU A 349 -12.07 -15.06 -27.14
N SER A 350 -11.82 -14.19 -26.16
CA SER A 350 -12.68 -13.98 -25.01
C SER A 350 -13.02 -12.50 -24.83
N LEU A 351 -14.15 -12.23 -24.21
CA LEU A 351 -14.64 -10.90 -23.89
C LEU A 351 -14.93 -10.84 -22.39
N LEU A 352 -14.34 -9.87 -21.70
CA LEU A 352 -14.72 -9.48 -20.35
C LEU A 352 -15.61 -8.24 -20.46
N SER A 353 -16.72 -8.23 -19.75
CA SER A 353 -17.57 -7.04 -19.62
C SER A 353 -18.04 -6.89 -18.19
N GLY A 354 -18.35 -5.68 -17.76
CA GLY A 354 -19.04 -5.52 -16.49
C GLY A 354 -19.67 -4.16 -16.30
N ALA A 355 -20.56 -4.11 -15.32
CA ALA A 355 -21.25 -2.92 -14.88
C ALA A 355 -21.11 -2.79 -13.36
N VAL A 356 -20.83 -1.57 -12.90
CA VAL A 356 -20.63 -1.22 -11.50
C VAL A 356 -21.55 -0.07 -11.15
N VAL A 357 -22.22 -0.19 -10.01
CA VAL A 357 -22.86 0.93 -9.33
C VAL A 357 -22.24 1.08 -7.95
N GLU A 358 -21.91 2.31 -7.61
CA GLU A 358 -21.35 2.66 -6.32
C GLU A 358 -22.09 3.85 -5.76
N ARG A 359 -22.52 3.72 -4.51
CA ARG A 359 -23.21 4.73 -3.74
C ARG A 359 -22.29 5.12 -2.59
N GLN A 360 -21.97 6.40 -2.49
CA GLN A 360 -21.06 6.92 -1.47
C GLN A 360 -21.77 8.03 -0.69
N HIS A 361 -21.77 7.90 0.62
CA HIS A 361 -22.34 8.85 1.56
C HIS A 361 -21.24 9.30 2.53
N THR A 362 -21.20 10.60 2.84
CA THR A 362 -20.34 11.13 3.89
C THR A 362 -21.17 11.64 5.03
N ASP A 363 -20.75 11.32 6.25
CA ASP A 363 -21.20 12.04 7.42
C ASP A 363 -20.68 13.48 7.38
N PRO A 364 -21.27 14.39 8.16
CA PRO A 364 -20.74 15.74 8.26
C PRO A 364 -19.29 15.72 8.78
N TYR A 365 -18.42 16.52 8.17
CA TYR A 365 -17.09 16.82 8.70
C TYR A 365 -17.24 18.00 9.66
N LEU A 366 -17.16 17.74 10.95
CA LEU A 366 -17.46 18.72 12.00
C LEU A 366 -16.24 18.98 12.88
N PHE A 367 -16.21 20.19 13.44
CA PHE A 367 -15.37 20.51 14.58
C PHE A 367 -16.23 21.00 15.73
N ILE A 368 -16.03 20.42 16.90
CA ILE A 368 -16.83 20.64 18.10
C ILE A 368 -15.89 21.15 19.19
N ASP A 369 -16.24 22.27 19.83
CA ASP A 369 -15.62 22.72 21.08
C ASP A 369 -16.10 21.76 22.18
N ARG A 370 -15.19 20.94 22.72
CA ARG A 370 -15.54 19.88 23.68
C ARG A 370 -15.95 20.41 25.04
N ASP A 371 -15.54 21.62 25.41
CA ASP A 371 -15.91 22.23 26.69
C ASP A 371 -17.30 22.83 26.62
N LYS A 372 -17.65 23.43 25.47
CA LYS A 372 -18.97 24.05 25.25
C LYS A 372 -20.00 23.12 24.63
N LEU A 373 -19.55 22.02 24.03
CA LEU A 373 -20.36 21.10 23.21
C LEU A 373 -21.07 21.83 22.06
N GLU A 374 -20.39 22.82 21.48
CA GLU A 374 -20.93 23.65 20.38
C GLU A 374 -20.12 23.44 19.10
N LEU A 375 -20.83 23.52 17.96
CA LEU A 375 -20.19 23.57 16.65
C LEU A 375 -19.33 24.82 16.57
N HIS A 376 -18.07 24.63 16.22
CA HIS A 376 -17.16 25.75 16.11
C HIS A 376 -17.27 26.37 14.72
N SER A 377 -17.97 27.50 14.63
CA SER A 377 -18.31 28.21 13.39
C SER A 377 -17.13 28.71 12.53
N LYS A 378 -15.89 28.55 13.02
CA LYS A 378 -14.65 28.95 12.32
C LYS A 378 -13.79 27.80 11.79
N TYR A 379 -14.19 26.53 11.94
CA TYR A 379 -13.41 25.37 11.46
C TYR A 379 -14.04 24.67 10.25
N ALA A 380 -13.38 23.62 9.73
CA ALA A 380 -13.73 23.03 8.44
C ALA A 380 -15.08 22.33 8.57
N PHE A 381 -16.01 22.75 7.72
CA PHE A 381 -17.35 22.24 7.74
C PHE A 381 -17.68 21.65 6.39
N LEU A 382 -18.07 20.37 6.39
CA LEU A 382 -18.72 19.71 5.29
C LEU A 382 -20.02 19.15 5.84
N THR A 383 -21.17 19.63 5.37
CA THR A 383 -22.45 18.94 5.63
C THR A 383 -22.45 17.57 4.96
N SER A 384 -23.27 16.63 5.44
CA SER A 384 -23.46 15.33 4.79
C SER A 384 -23.62 15.46 3.26
N ARG A 385 -22.94 14.59 2.53
CA ARG A 385 -22.93 14.55 1.07
C ARG A 385 -23.24 13.15 0.59
N TYR A 386 -23.68 13.11 -0.65
CA TYR A 386 -24.08 11.90 -1.33
C TYR A 386 -23.63 11.96 -2.78
N LYS A 387 -23.16 10.84 -3.32
CA LYS A 387 -23.01 10.66 -4.75
C LYS A 387 -23.23 9.21 -5.15
N GLU A 388 -23.56 9.03 -6.42
CA GLU A 388 -23.56 7.75 -7.11
C GLU A 388 -22.58 7.81 -8.29
N ASN A 389 -21.80 6.75 -8.45
CA ASN A 389 -20.96 6.52 -9.62
C ASN A 389 -21.48 5.29 -10.38
N TYR A 390 -21.56 5.42 -11.70
CA TYR A 390 -21.94 4.33 -12.59
C TYR A 390 -20.80 4.07 -13.54
N GLY A 391 -20.38 2.81 -13.66
CA GLY A 391 -19.31 2.45 -14.59
C GLY A 391 -19.61 1.21 -15.40
N VAL A 392 -19.23 1.23 -16.67
CA VAL A 392 -19.36 0.10 -17.61
C VAL A 392 -18.03 -0.12 -18.29
N TYR A 393 -17.54 -1.35 -18.29
CA TYR A 393 -16.27 -1.71 -18.91
C TYR A 393 -16.40 -2.90 -19.85
N LEU A 394 -15.53 -2.92 -20.85
CA LEU A 394 -15.42 -3.98 -21.84
C LEU A 394 -13.96 -4.19 -22.20
N GLU A 395 -13.53 -5.44 -22.29
CA GLU A 395 -12.22 -5.81 -22.79
C GLU A 395 -12.29 -7.07 -23.64
N GLY A 396 -11.83 -6.99 -24.88
CA GLY A 396 -11.55 -8.14 -25.72
C GLY A 396 -10.14 -8.65 -25.47
N SER A 397 -9.98 -9.97 -25.42
CA SER A 397 -8.69 -10.64 -25.36
C SER A 397 -8.59 -11.70 -26.45
N TYR A 398 -7.51 -11.66 -27.22
CA TYR A 398 -7.15 -12.71 -28.18
C TYR A 398 -5.91 -13.45 -27.65
N LYS A 399 -5.96 -14.77 -27.57
CA LYS A 399 -4.88 -15.61 -27.05
C LYS A 399 -4.51 -16.70 -28.05
N SER A 400 -3.21 -16.83 -28.28
CA SER A 400 -2.61 -17.86 -29.11
C SER A 400 -1.35 -18.40 -28.44
N LYS A 401 -0.68 -19.37 -29.06
CA LYS A 401 0.53 -19.98 -28.48
C LYS A 401 1.72 -19.01 -28.33
N TRP A 402 1.75 -17.93 -29.11
CA TRP A 402 2.89 -17.00 -29.20
C TRP A 402 2.50 -15.54 -29.03
N LEU A 403 1.21 -15.21 -29.05
CA LEU A 403 0.70 -13.83 -28.98
C LEU A 403 -0.61 -13.79 -28.19
N ASN A 404 -0.65 -12.92 -27.19
CA ASN A 404 -1.86 -12.45 -26.54
C ASN A 404 -2.05 -10.96 -26.84
N LEU A 405 -3.27 -10.55 -27.14
CA LEU A 405 -3.67 -9.16 -27.34
C LEU A 405 -4.82 -8.83 -26.40
N TYR A 406 -4.81 -7.62 -25.86
CA TYR A 406 -5.82 -7.10 -24.96
C TYR A 406 -6.19 -5.70 -25.42
N ALA A 407 -7.48 -5.41 -25.53
CA ALA A 407 -7.96 -4.08 -25.87
C ALA A 407 -9.32 -3.85 -25.24
N GLY A 408 -9.47 -2.72 -24.55
CA GLY A 408 -10.68 -2.42 -23.82
C GLY A 408 -10.75 -0.99 -23.35
N GLY A 409 -11.79 -0.72 -22.59
CA GLY A 409 -11.94 0.54 -21.90
C GLY A 409 -13.16 0.54 -21.00
N ARG A 410 -13.27 1.63 -20.24
CA ARG A 410 -14.35 1.85 -19.29
C ARG A 410 -14.92 3.24 -19.43
N TYR A 411 -16.22 3.35 -19.31
CA TYR A 411 -16.92 4.61 -19.12
C TYR A 411 -17.38 4.73 -17.67
N ASP A 412 -17.05 5.81 -16.99
CA ASP A 412 -17.50 6.14 -15.63
C ASP A 412 -18.25 7.46 -15.61
N TYR A 413 -19.41 7.52 -14.96
CA TYR A 413 -20.25 8.70 -14.80
C TYR A 413 -20.44 9.04 -13.32
N ASP A 414 -20.09 10.27 -12.92
CA ASP A 414 -20.25 10.79 -11.56
C ASP A 414 -21.46 11.73 -11.51
N THR A 415 -22.50 11.31 -10.78
CA THR A 415 -23.76 12.06 -10.62
C THR A 415 -23.59 13.42 -9.95
N ARG A 416 -22.57 13.60 -9.10
CA ARG A 416 -22.35 14.88 -8.41
C ARG A 416 -21.85 15.95 -9.36
N ARG A 417 -21.10 15.53 -10.39
CA ARG A 417 -20.54 16.43 -11.40
C ARG A 417 -21.37 16.50 -12.68
N ASP A 418 -22.26 15.54 -12.90
CA ASP A 418 -22.98 15.38 -14.18
C ASP A 418 -22.00 15.25 -15.36
N THR A 419 -20.90 14.52 -15.13
CA THR A 419 -19.84 14.30 -16.12
C THR A 419 -19.46 12.83 -16.20
N GLY A 420 -19.12 12.38 -17.41
CA GLY A 420 -18.59 11.04 -17.64
C GLY A 420 -17.23 11.05 -18.32
N ARG A 421 -16.48 9.97 -18.15
CA ARG A 421 -15.13 9.80 -18.69
C ARG A 421 -14.91 8.41 -19.27
N ILE A 422 -14.24 8.34 -20.42
CA ILE A 422 -13.77 7.09 -21.02
C ILE A 422 -12.28 6.90 -20.68
N THR A 423 -11.91 5.68 -20.30
CA THR A 423 -10.52 5.26 -20.07
C THR A 423 -10.18 4.04 -20.91
N PRO A 424 -9.42 4.19 -22.01
CA PRO A 424 -8.96 3.08 -22.82
C PRO A 424 -7.76 2.35 -22.18
N ARG A 425 -7.57 1.09 -22.58
CA ARG A 425 -6.33 0.35 -22.42
C ARG A 425 -6.11 -0.61 -23.58
N ALA A 426 -4.85 -0.81 -23.96
CA ALA A 426 -4.47 -1.80 -24.95
C ALA A 426 -3.09 -2.35 -24.64
N GLY A 427 -2.91 -3.67 -24.75
CA GLY A 427 -1.63 -4.32 -24.48
C GLY A 427 -1.45 -5.60 -25.26
N PHE A 428 -0.21 -6.08 -25.29
CA PHE A 428 0.17 -7.32 -25.92
C PHE A 428 1.15 -8.10 -25.05
N VAL A 429 1.17 -9.41 -25.23
CA VAL A 429 2.19 -10.32 -24.71
C VAL A 429 2.64 -11.22 -25.84
N VAL A 430 3.91 -11.16 -26.21
CA VAL A 430 4.51 -12.05 -27.22
C VAL A 430 5.44 -13.03 -26.52
N LYS A 431 5.35 -14.30 -26.90
CA LYS A 431 6.22 -15.38 -26.40
C LYS A 431 7.13 -15.86 -27.54
N PRO A 432 8.22 -15.13 -27.85
CA PRO A 432 9.07 -15.44 -29.01
C PRO A 432 9.78 -16.79 -28.86
N ILE A 433 10.12 -17.18 -27.63
CA ILE A 433 10.69 -18.48 -27.27
C ILE A 433 10.09 -18.96 -25.95
N LYS A 434 10.36 -20.22 -25.59
CA LYS A 434 9.94 -20.77 -24.29
C LYS A 434 10.51 -19.89 -23.16
N ASP A 435 9.66 -19.53 -22.20
CA ASP A 435 10.03 -18.83 -20.97
C ASP A 435 10.62 -17.42 -21.13
N LEU A 436 10.43 -16.79 -22.30
CA LEU A 436 10.64 -15.36 -22.53
C LEU A 436 9.32 -14.74 -23.00
N TYR A 437 8.90 -13.67 -22.35
CA TYR A 437 7.70 -12.91 -22.65
C TYR A 437 8.10 -11.45 -22.91
N VAL A 438 7.64 -10.89 -24.01
CA VAL A 438 7.76 -9.47 -24.33
C VAL A 438 6.39 -8.85 -24.17
N LYS A 439 6.27 -7.87 -23.27
CA LYS A 439 5.00 -7.24 -22.91
C LYS A 439 5.03 -5.77 -23.25
N GLY A 440 3.93 -5.25 -23.76
CA GLY A 440 3.71 -3.81 -23.88
C GLY A 440 2.28 -3.46 -23.51
N ILE A 441 2.09 -2.33 -22.85
CA ILE A 441 0.75 -1.82 -22.51
C ILE A 441 0.71 -0.29 -22.57
N TYR A 442 -0.39 0.21 -23.13
CA TYR A 442 -0.85 1.59 -22.98
C TYR A 442 -2.10 1.60 -22.11
N SER A 443 -2.10 2.45 -21.08
CA SER A 443 -3.22 2.57 -20.15
C SER A 443 -3.46 4.01 -19.75
N GLU A 444 -4.73 4.32 -19.53
CA GLU A 444 -5.20 5.61 -19.01
C GLU A 444 -5.91 5.43 -17.66
N ALA A 445 -5.73 6.36 -16.73
CA ALA A 445 -6.47 6.43 -15.48
C ALA A 445 -6.80 7.85 -15.05
N PHE A 446 -7.81 7.98 -14.20
CA PHE A 446 -8.27 9.27 -13.71
C PHE A 446 -8.66 9.21 -12.24
N ARG A 447 -8.76 10.38 -11.63
CA ARG A 447 -9.34 10.54 -10.31
C ARG A 447 -10.30 11.72 -10.29
N TYR A 448 -11.55 11.47 -9.93
CA TYR A 448 -12.47 12.58 -9.67
C TYR A 448 -12.07 13.31 -8.37
N PRO A 449 -12.30 14.63 -8.28
CA PRO A 449 -12.17 15.35 -7.02
C PRO A 449 -13.01 14.67 -5.94
N ASN A 450 -12.50 14.52 -4.72
CA ASN A 450 -13.24 13.91 -3.61
C ASN A 450 -14.24 14.90 -2.97
N PHE A 451 -14.96 14.50 -1.91
CA PHE A 451 -15.89 15.42 -1.24
C PHE A 451 -15.17 16.55 -0.54
N PHE A 452 -14.03 16.28 0.06
CA PHE A 452 -13.27 17.29 0.77
C PHE A 452 -12.71 18.36 -0.18
N GLU A 453 -12.14 17.97 -1.32
CA GLU A 453 -11.60 18.89 -2.34
C GLU A 453 -12.67 19.78 -2.98
N TYR A 454 -13.90 19.27 -3.10
CA TYR A 454 -14.98 19.95 -3.81
C TYR A 454 -15.84 20.83 -2.89
N ASP A 455 -16.10 20.38 -1.67
CA ASP A 455 -17.18 20.91 -0.82
C ASP A 455 -16.72 21.46 0.54
N VAL A 456 -15.47 21.24 0.97
CA VAL A 456 -15.03 21.69 2.31
C VAL A 456 -15.13 23.21 2.44
N LEU A 457 -15.57 23.71 3.59
CA LEU A 457 -15.49 25.14 3.90
C LEU A 457 -14.84 25.33 5.27
N THR A 458 -13.60 25.80 5.26
CA THR A 458 -12.89 26.17 6.49
C THR A 458 -12.58 27.66 6.47
N THR A 459 -13.18 28.40 7.38
CA THR A 459 -12.90 29.83 7.54
C THR A 459 -11.40 30.06 7.79
N ASN A 460 -10.75 30.78 6.86
CA ASN A 460 -9.34 31.19 6.91
C ASN A 460 -8.31 30.05 6.87
N VAL A 461 -8.69 28.84 6.42
CA VAL A 461 -7.74 27.71 6.28
C VAL A 461 -7.80 27.12 4.87
N LEU A 462 -8.98 26.65 4.45
CA LEU A 462 -9.10 25.82 3.26
C LEU A 462 -10.54 25.79 2.75
N ILE A 463 -10.72 26.05 1.47
CA ILE A 463 -12.01 26.01 0.78
C ILE A 463 -11.95 25.01 -0.37
N GLY A 464 -13.05 24.26 -0.53
CA GLY A 464 -13.31 23.42 -1.68
C GLY A 464 -13.57 24.23 -2.94
N ASN A 465 -13.39 23.61 -4.09
CA ASN A 465 -13.61 24.25 -5.38
C ASN A 465 -14.49 23.37 -6.28
N LYS A 466 -15.61 23.95 -6.74
CA LYS A 466 -16.59 23.25 -7.58
C LYS A 466 -16.20 23.22 -9.06
N ASP A 467 -15.21 24.01 -9.45
CA ASP A 467 -14.71 24.06 -10.83
C ASP A 467 -13.61 23.01 -11.08
N LEU A 468 -13.31 22.17 -10.08
CA LEU A 468 -12.29 21.14 -10.19
C LEU A 468 -12.63 20.10 -11.26
N LYS A 469 -11.69 19.90 -12.17
CA LYS A 469 -11.65 18.80 -13.13
C LYS A 469 -11.02 17.57 -12.50
N GLU A 470 -11.22 16.43 -13.15
CA GLU A 470 -10.53 15.20 -12.79
C GLU A 470 -9.04 15.32 -13.07
N GLU A 471 -8.24 14.66 -12.24
CA GLU A 471 -6.83 14.43 -12.54
C GLU A 471 -6.73 13.28 -13.52
N PHE A 472 -5.67 13.28 -14.32
CA PHE A 472 -5.51 12.26 -15.36
C PHE A 472 -4.07 11.78 -15.53
N ILE A 473 -3.88 10.52 -15.89
CA ILE A 473 -2.57 9.90 -16.15
C ILE A 473 -2.63 8.97 -17.36
N ARG A 474 -1.62 9.05 -18.22
CA ARG A 474 -1.34 8.08 -19.29
C ARG A 474 -0.03 7.35 -18.99
N SER A 475 0.02 6.06 -19.27
CA SER A 475 1.26 5.27 -19.21
C SER A 475 1.49 4.50 -20.48
N ILE A 476 2.76 4.40 -20.88
CA ILE A 476 3.26 3.39 -21.81
C ILE A 476 4.34 2.59 -21.10
N ASP A 477 4.15 1.28 -21.06
CA ASP A 477 5.10 0.33 -20.51
C ASP A 477 5.55 -0.67 -21.59
N LEU A 478 6.84 -0.99 -21.63
CA LEU A 478 7.42 -2.00 -22.52
C LEU A 478 8.52 -2.76 -21.77
N GLY A 479 8.49 -4.09 -21.82
CA GLY A 479 9.43 -4.88 -21.05
C GLY A 479 9.52 -6.34 -21.46
N ILE A 480 10.45 -7.02 -20.81
CA ILE A 480 10.67 -8.46 -20.94
C ILE A 480 10.58 -9.14 -19.57
N GLU A 481 9.96 -10.30 -19.53
CA GLU A 481 9.86 -11.13 -18.34
C GLU A 481 10.06 -12.59 -18.69
N GLY A 482 10.42 -13.39 -17.70
CA GLY A 482 10.48 -14.82 -17.90
C GLY A 482 11.36 -15.54 -16.90
N THR A 483 11.77 -16.74 -17.28
CA THR A 483 12.68 -17.55 -16.47
C THR A 483 13.89 -18.04 -17.27
N LEU A 484 15.04 -18.08 -16.62
CA LEU A 484 16.28 -18.66 -17.15
C LEU A 484 16.64 -19.90 -16.34
N PHE A 485 16.92 -21.00 -17.04
CA PHE A 485 17.35 -22.28 -16.48
C PHE A 485 16.45 -22.83 -15.36
N GLU A 486 15.19 -22.41 -15.31
CA GLU A 486 14.23 -22.75 -14.23
C GLU A 486 14.78 -22.41 -12.83
N LYS A 487 15.70 -21.43 -12.74
CA LYS A 487 16.37 -21.01 -11.50
C LYS A 487 16.33 -19.51 -11.26
N ILE A 488 16.12 -18.73 -12.31
CA ILE A 488 16.11 -17.27 -12.24
C ILE A 488 14.82 -16.80 -12.88
N SER A 489 14.01 -16.07 -12.12
CA SER A 489 12.90 -15.27 -12.64
C SER A 489 13.39 -13.83 -12.83
N TYR A 490 13.06 -13.20 -13.94
CA TYR A 490 13.43 -11.81 -14.20
C TYR A 490 12.27 -11.02 -14.79
N SER A 491 12.28 -9.72 -14.52
CA SER A 491 11.42 -8.70 -15.14
C SER A 491 12.24 -7.44 -15.35
N LEU A 492 12.26 -6.93 -16.58
CA LEU A 492 12.89 -5.67 -16.96
C LEU A 492 11.88 -4.84 -17.73
N VAL A 493 11.57 -3.66 -17.21
CA VAL A 493 10.48 -2.81 -17.72
C VAL A 493 11.01 -1.41 -17.93
N GLY A 494 10.72 -0.81 -19.08
CA GLY A 494 10.81 0.63 -19.30
C GLY A 494 9.41 1.23 -19.29
N PHE A 495 9.26 2.41 -18.69
CA PHE A 495 7.98 3.09 -18.56
C PHE A 495 8.09 4.59 -18.85
N PHE A 496 6.98 5.18 -19.28
CA PHE A 496 6.76 6.62 -19.40
C PHE A 496 5.33 6.93 -18.92
N GLU A 497 5.20 7.85 -17.98
CA GLU A 497 3.94 8.30 -17.38
C GLU A 497 3.79 9.82 -17.56
N ASP A 498 2.63 10.27 -18.05
CA ASP A 498 2.25 11.67 -18.23
C ASP A 498 1.03 11.97 -17.35
N VAL A 499 1.22 12.78 -16.30
CA VAL A 499 0.24 13.15 -15.29
C VAL A 499 -0.16 14.60 -15.50
N GLN A 500 -1.47 14.85 -15.62
CA GLN A 500 -2.04 16.16 -15.93
C GLN A 500 -3.16 16.54 -14.96
N ASP A 501 -3.47 17.84 -14.93
CA ASP A 501 -4.58 18.43 -14.18
C ASP A 501 -4.54 18.10 -12.68
N MET A 502 -3.34 18.01 -12.08
CA MET A 502 -3.21 17.63 -10.66
C MET A 502 -3.99 18.58 -9.74
N ILE A 503 -4.67 18.04 -8.74
CA ILE A 503 -5.42 18.80 -7.74
C ILE A 503 -4.49 19.13 -6.59
N THR A 504 -4.15 20.41 -6.49
CA THR A 504 -3.26 20.99 -5.48
C THR A 504 -3.98 22.11 -4.72
N ARG A 505 -3.27 22.76 -3.79
CA ARG A 505 -3.74 23.92 -3.03
C ARG A 505 -2.95 25.15 -3.41
N GLU A 506 -3.65 26.25 -3.68
CA GLU A 506 -3.06 27.57 -3.90
C GLU A 506 -3.61 28.56 -2.85
N PRO A 507 -2.96 29.71 -2.60
CA PRO A 507 -3.55 30.77 -1.81
C PRO A 507 -4.92 31.19 -2.37
N SER A 508 -5.90 31.37 -1.50
CA SER A 508 -7.25 31.80 -1.83
C SER A 508 -7.24 33.20 -2.46
N PRO A 509 -8.13 33.52 -3.41
CA PRO A 509 -8.31 34.90 -3.90
C PRO A 509 -8.67 35.91 -2.80
N ARG A 510 -9.08 35.44 -1.61
CA ARG A 510 -9.32 36.25 -0.42
C ARG A 510 -8.06 36.45 0.44
N VAL A 511 -6.86 36.18 -0.07
CA VAL A 511 -5.58 36.24 0.66
C VAL A 511 -5.36 37.58 1.37
N ASP A 512 -5.83 38.69 0.81
CA ASP A 512 -5.73 40.03 1.43
C ASP A 512 -6.52 40.13 2.74
N GLN A 513 -7.61 39.35 2.87
CA GLN A 513 -8.42 39.27 4.08
C GLN A 513 -7.97 38.12 4.98
N TYR A 514 -7.52 37.02 4.37
CA TYR A 514 -7.16 35.76 5.03
C TYR A 514 -5.85 35.18 4.46
N PRO A 515 -4.68 35.65 4.93
CA PRO A 515 -3.39 35.36 4.30
C PRO A 515 -2.93 33.90 4.38
N LEU A 516 -3.57 33.07 5.21
CA LEU A 516 -3.28 31.63 5.33
C LEU A 516 -4.41 30.75 4.78
N GLU A 517 -5.38 31.34 4.09
CA GLU A 517 -6.47 30.59 3.46
C GLU A 517 -6.03 30.04 2.10
N PHE A 518 -6.24 28.74 1.90
CA PHE A 518 -5.99 28.07 0.63
C PHE A 518 -7.29 27.61 -0.02
N TRP A 519 -7.23 27.30 -1.30
CA TRP A 519 -8.31 26.65 -2.02
C TRP A 519 -7.75 25.63 -3.00
N TYR A 520 -8.56 24.64 -3.36
CA TYR A 520 -8.15 23.61 -4.30
C TYR A 520 -8.23 24.12 -5.75
N VAL A 521 -7.24 23.76 -6.56
CA VAL A 521 -7.19 24.07 -8.01
C VAL A 521 -6.60 22.91 -8.79
N ASN A 522 -6.98 22.75 -10.07
CA ASN A 522 -6.20 21.93 -11.01
C ASN A 522 -4.99 22.75 -11.48
N LYS A 523 -3.80 22.36 -11.05
CA LYS A 523 -2.55 22.99 -11.45
C LYS A 523 -1.39 22.02 -11.27
N GLY A 524 -0.49 22.06 -12.25
CA GLY A 524 0.68 21.21 -12.31
C GLY A 524 0.36 19.86 -12.94
N GLY A 525 1.44 19.13 -13.11
CA GLY A 525 1.51 17.86 -13.78
C GLY A 525 2.95 17.38 -13.76
N MET A 526 3.19 16.16 -14.20
CA MET A 526 4.54 15.65 -14.30
C MET A 526 4.65 14.61 -15.40
N GLU A 527 5.80 14.58 -16.05
CA GLU A 527 6.23 13.47 -16.88
C GLU A 527 7.29 12.67 -16.11
N VAL A 528 7.12 11.35 -16.02
CA VAL A 528 8.08 10.45 -15.39
C VAL A 528 8.46 9.35 -16.35
N TRP A 529 9.75 9.08 -16.49
CA TRP A 529 10.25 7.94 -17.26
C TRP A 529 11.32 7.19 -16.49
N GLY A 530 11.42 5.89 -16.75
CA GLY A 530 12.38 5.08 -16.03
C GLY A 530 12.44 3.64 -16.46
N GLY A 531 13.28 2.90 -15.74
CA GLY A 531 13.46 1.47 -15.86
C GLY A 531 13.34 0.78 -14.51
N GLU A 532 12.71 -0.38 -14.49
CA GLU A 532 12.55 -1.26 -13.34
C GLU A 532 13.16 -2.62 -13.65
N LEU A 533 13.98 -3.14 -12.74
CA LEU A 533 14.51 -4.50 -12.78
C LEU A 533 13.99 -5.26 -11.56
N SER A 534 13.56 -6.49 -11.74
CA SER A 534 13.28 -7.44 -10.67
C SER A 534 13.86 -8.80 -11.01
N LEU A 535 14.55 -9.41 -10.05
CA LEU A 535 15.22 -10.69 -10.15
C LEU A 535 14.91 -11.50 -8.91
N SER A 536 14.55 -12.77 -9.10
CA SER A 536 14.47 -13.77 -8.03
C SER A 536 15.23 -15.00 -8.49
N ALA A 537 16.15 -15.51 -7.68
CA ALA A 537 17.05 -16.58 -8.09
C ALA A 537 17.27 -17.61 -6.98
N ILE A 538 17.36 -18.88 -7.38
CA ILE A 538 17.77 -20.01 -6.55
C ILE A 538 19.03 -20.61 -7.17
N PRO A 539 20.20 -19.96 -7.03
CA PRO A 539 21.44 -20.44 -7.66
C PRO A 539 21.79 -21.86 -7.22
N VAL A 540 21.58 -22.15 -5.93
CA VAL A 540 21.73 -23.47 -5.30
C VAL A 540 20.59 -23.69 -4.30
N LYS A 541 20.23 -24.95 -4.02
CA LYS A 541 19.10 -25.32 -3.13
C LYS A 541 19.12 -24.70 -1.71
N ARG A 542 20.23 -24.10 -1.28
CA ARG A 542 20.36 -23.49 0.06
C ARG A 542 20.40 -21.97 0.03
N ILE A 543 20.30 -21.36 -1.13
CA ILE A 543 20.42 -19.92 -1.29
C ILE A 543 19.29 -19.46 -2.19
N GLU A 544 18.47 -18.56 -1.67
CA GLU A 544 17.53 -17.76 -2.43
C GLU A 544 18.01 -16.32 -2.45
N ILE A 545 17.77 -15.61 -3.54
CA ILE A 545 18.14 -14.21 -3.70
C ILE A 545 16.96 -13.50 -4.36
N PHE A 546 16.60 -12.32 -3.85
CA PHE A 546 15.87 -11.35 -4.65
C PHE A 546 16.72 -10.09 -4.83
N ALA A 547 16.57 -9.44 -5.97
CA ALA A 547 17.10 -8.12 -6.21
C ALA A 547 16.12 -7.36 -7.08
N ASN A 548 15.79 -6.15 -6.69
CA ASN A 548 14.99 -5.26 -7.51
C ASN A 548 15.51 -3.83 -7.45
N GLY A 549 15.18 -3.05 -8.46
CA GLY A 549 15.58 -1.66 -8.50
C GLY A 549 14.83 -0.84 -9.53
N THR A 550 14.80 0.46 -9.28
CA THR A 550 14.19 1.46 -10.13
C THR A 550 15.16 2.60 -10.34
N LEU A 551 15.38 2.92 -11.61
CA LEU A 551 16.03 4.14 -12.05
C LEU A 551 14.98 4.97 -12.77
N ARG A 552 14.73 6.20 -12.32
CA ARG A 552 13.73 7.06 -12.92
C ARG A 552 14.16 8.52 -12.90
N ASP A 553 13.67 9.26 -13.86
CA ASP A 553 13.78 10.71 -13.94
C ASP A 553 12.43 11.30 -14.36
N GLY A 554 12.30 12.61 -14.26
CA GLY A 554 11.07 13.28 -14.66
C GLY A 554 11.13 14.77 -14.46
N GLU A 555 10.13 15.44 -15.01
CA GLU A 555 9.97 16.89 -14.91
C GLU A 555 8.52 17.29 -14.63
N THR A 556 8.36 18.43 -13.97
CA THR A 556 7.04 19.05 -13.77
C THR A 556 6.55 19.68 -15.08
N GLU A 557 5.24 19.82 -15.25
CA GLU A 557 4.64 20.49 -16.42
C GLU A 557 5.16 21.93 -16.60
N GLU A 558 5.44 22.65 -15.51
CA GLU A 558 6.04 23.99 -15.56
C GLU A 558 7.55 24.01 -15.86
N GLY A 559 8.16 22.84 -16.04
CA GLY A 559 9.59 22.64 -16.22
C GLY A 559 10.39 22.53 -14.91
N GLY A 560 11.36 21.62 -14.90
CA GLY A 560 12.28 21.39 -13.78
C GLY A 560 11.93 20.17 -12.94
N GLU A 561 12.73 19.94 -11.90
CA GLU A 561 12.68 18.67 -11.13
C GLU A 561 11.37 18.49 -10.35
N ILE A 562 10.88 17.26 -10.31
CA ILE A 562 9.74 16.84 -9.50
C ILE A 562 10.14 16.84 -8.03
N PRO A 563 9.39 17.51 -7.13
CA PRO A 563 9.71 17.53 -5.70
C PRO A 563 9.43 16.16 -5.06
N TYR A 564 10.14 15.84 -3.97
CA TYR A 564 10.01 14.57 -3.22
C TYR A 564 10.34 13.31 -4.03
N PHE A 565 10.88 13.49 -5.22
CA PHE A 565 11.16 12.45 -6.19
C PHE A 565 12.55 11.87 -5.95
N SER A 566 12.62 10.61 -5.50
CA SER A 566 13.89 9.87 -5.51
C SER A 566 14.11 9.27 -6.91
N LYS A 567 15.33 9.38 -7.44
CA LYS A 567 15.68 8.85 -8.78
C LYS A 567 16.12 7.38 -8.76
N GLN A 568 16.46 6.85 -7.59
CA GLN A 568 17.13 5.56 -7.43
C GLN A 568 16.55 4.81 -6.23
N LEU A 569 16.06 3.61 -6.48
CA LEU A 569 15.58 2.69 -5.45
C LEU A 569 16.20 1.33 -5.73
N PHE A 570 16.83 0.70 -4.73
CA PHE A 570 17.36 -0.66 -4.86
C PHE A 570 17.05 -1.48 -3.63
N ASN A 571 16.69 -2.74 -3.82
CA ASN A 571 16.50 -3.70 -2.75
C ASN A 571 17.20 -5.01 -3.13
N ILE A 572 17.95 -5.60 -2.19
CA ILE A 572 18.56 -6.93 -2.35
C ILE A 572 18.28 -7.72 -1.08
N GLY A 573 17.78 -8.93 -1.23
CA GLY A 573 17.63 -9.91 -0.15
C GLY A 573 18.31 -11.22 -0.50
N LEU A 574 18.83 -11.88 0.52
CA LEU A 574 19.38 -13.22 0.42
C LEU A 574 18.81 -14.05 1.55
N THR A 575 18.39 -15.29 1.29
CA THR A 575 18.04 -16.26 2.32
C THR A 575 18.95 -17.47 2.19
N ALA A 576 19.68 -17.77 3.27
CA ALA A 576 20.52 -18.95 3.39
C ALA A 576 19.85 -20.00 4.28
N HIS A 577 19.53 -21.17 3.70
CA HIS A 577 19.01 -22.32 4.42
C HIS A 577 20.15 -23.15 5.02
N LEU A 578 20.32 -23.02 6.33
CA LEU A 578 21.35 -23.70 7.10
C LEU A 578 20.80 -25.03 7.67
N PRO A 579 21.70 -25.97 8.05
CA PRO A 579 21.30 -27.17 8.77
C PRO A 579 20.52 -26.84 10.05
N LEU A 580 19.78 -27.84 10.56
CA LEU A 580 18.94 -27.70 11.76
C LEU A 580 17.74 -26.76 11.57
N ASN A 581 17.21 -26.63 10.35
CA ASN A 581 16.04 -25.80 10.03
C ASN A 581 16.22 -24.33 10.44
N ILE A 582 17.43 -23.79 10.24
CA ILE A 582 17.75 -22.40 10.49
C ILE A 582 17.84 -21.68 9.15
N ASP A 583 17.10 -20.59 8.98
CA ASP A 583 17.25 -19.69 7.85
C ASP A 583 17.83 -18.36 8.33
N VAL A 584 18.70 -17.77 7.51
CA VAL A 584 19.28 -16.45 7.75
C VAL A 584 19.02 -15.59 6.52
N SER A 585 18.31 -14.47 6.72
CA SER A 585 17.75 -13.65 5.66
C SER A 585 18.15 -12.18 5.78
N PRO A 586 19.40 -11.80 5.45
CA PRO A 586 19.77 -10.39 5.35
C PRO A 586 19.10 -9.72 4.14
N SER A 587 18.78 -8.44 4.30
CA SER A 587 18.36 -7.57 3.21
C SER A 587 19.00 -6.19 3.32
N TRP A 588 19.12 -5.55 2.16
CA TRP A 588 19.65 -4.21 1.98
C TRP A 588 18.72 -3.41 1.09
N SER A 589 18.42 -2.19 1.50
CA SER A 589 17.66 -1.22 0.72
C SER A 589 18.45 0.07 0.58
N PHE A 590 18.46 0.65 -0.61
CA PHE A 590 19.03 1.96 -0.89
C PHE A 590 17.97 2.87 -1.49
N ILE A 591 17.91 4.09 -0.95
CA ILE A 591 17.04 5.14 -1.44
C ILE A 591 17.90 6.36 -1.77
N GLY A 592 17.76 6.84 -3.01
CA GLY A 592 18.47 7.99 -3.53
C GLY A 592 18.05 9.30 -2.87
N ARG A 593 18.86 10.33 -3.09
CA ARG A 593 18.52 11.70 -2.68
C ARG A 593 17.23 12.18 -3.36
N ARG A 594 16.54 13.11 -2.71
CA ARG A 594 15.36 13.82 -3.24
C ARG A 594 15.67 15.31 -3.38
N GLU A 595 15.16 15.93 -4.43
CA GLU A 595 15.37 17.34 -4.77
C GLU A 595 14.14 18.19 -4.41
N LYS A 596 14.35 19.48 -4.11
CA LYS A 596 13.30 20.46 -3.74
C LYS A 596 12.46 20.07 -2.53
N VAL A 597 13.12 19.57 -1.51
CA VAL A 597 12.49 18.89 -0.38
C VAL A 597 12.83 19.51 0.98
N ASP A 598 14.06 19.97 1.16
CA ASP A 598 14.56 20.52 2.42
C ASP A 598 14.88 22.00 2.32
N THR A 599 13.87 22.85 2.51
CA THR A 599 14.06 24.30 2.45
C THR A 599 15.02 24.86 3.52
N SER A 600 15.46 24.04 4.48
CA SER A 600 16.50 24.40 5.45
C SER A 600 17.93 24.17 4.94
N GLN A 601 18.11 23.36 3.89
CA GLN A 601 19.40 23.13 3.24
C GLN A 601 19.64 24.13 2.11
N PRO A 602 20.89 24.59 1.89
CA PRO A 602 21.21 25.51 0.81
C PRO A 602 20.88 24.98 -0.60
N ASP A 603 20.94 23.67 -0.79
CA ASP A 603 20.66 22.97 -2.04
C ASP A 603 19.23 22.39 -2.10
N ASN A 604 18.46 22.50 -1.02
CA ASN A 604 17.09 22.01 -0.93
C ASN A 604 16.94 20.49 -1.15
N THR A 605 17.93 19.68 -0.73
CA THR A 605 17.96 18.23 -0.98
C THR A 605 17.95 17.37 0.29
N THR A 606 17.54 16.10 0.16
CA THR A 606 17.79 15.07 1.18
C THR A 606 19.05 14.26 0.87
N ARG A 607 19.71 13.70 1.88
CA ARG A 607 20.77 12.70 1.66
C ARG A 607 20.19 11.38 1.17
N SER A 608 20.95 10.63 0.38
CA SER A 608 20.68 9.20 0.14
C SER A 608 20.96 8.39 1.40
N TYR A 609 20.32 7.23 1.53
CA TYR A 609 20.49 6.37 2.69
C TYR A 609 20.42 4.87 2.37
N ASN A 610 20.98 4.07 3.27
CA ASN A 610 21.02 2.62 3.18
C ASN A 610 20.39 2.03 4.45
N ILE A 611 19.52 1.05 4.29
CA ILE A 611 18.92 0.31 5.40
C ILE A 611 19.36 -1.14 5.28
N PHE A 612 19.85 -1.71 6.38
CA PHE A 612 20.24 -3.11 6.48
C PHE A 612 19.36 -3.81 7.51
N ASN A 613 18.67 -4.86 7.08
CA ASN A 613 17.83 -5.67 7.95
C ASN A 613 18.33 -7.12 7.92
N THR A 614 18.02 -7.89 8.97
CA THR A 614 18.27 -9.33 8.95
C THR A 614 17.26 -10.07 9.80
N THR A 615 16.84 -11.23 9.34
CA THR A 615 16.01 -12.16 10.12
C THR A 615 16.72 -13.49 10.24
N ILE A 616 16.72 -14.06 11.44
CA ILE A 616 17.14 -15.43 11.70
C ILE A 616 15.90 -16.19 12.15
N SER A 617 15.53 -17.25 11.44
CA SER A 617 14.39 -18.10 11.82
C SER A 617 14.82 -19.53 12.10
N TYR A 618 14.23 -20.15 13.11
CA TYR A 618 14.40 -21.56 13.44
C TYR A 618 13.04 -22.24 13.48
N LYS A 619 12.90 -23.36 12.75
CA LYS A 619 11.65 -24.13 12.68
C LYS A 619 11.78 -25.51 13.28
N TRP A 620 10.92 -25.82 14.26
CA TRP A 620 10.84 -27.13 14.89
C TRP A 620 9.39 -27.61 14.98
N LYS A 621 9.03 -28.57 14.13
CA LYS A 621 7.64 -29.04 13.95
C LYS A 621 6.72 -27.84 13.65
N ASP A 622 5.74 -27.62 14.53
CA ASP A 622 4.74 -26.56 14.42
C ASP A 622 5.15 -25.25 15.11
N LEU A 623 6.33 -25.22 15.74
CA LEU A 623 6.93 -24.03 16.34
C LEU A 623 7.90 -23.36 15.36
N THR A 624 7.76 -22.04 15.18
CA THR A 624 8.76 -21.20 14.51
C THR A 624 9.19 -20.09 15.45
N LEU A 625 10.51 -19.91 15.59
CA LEU A 625 11.12 -18.81 16.33
C LEU A 625 11.83 -17.88 15.36
N ARG A 626 11.66 -16.57 15.51
CA ARG A 626 12.37 -15.57 14.70
C ARG A 626 13.06 -14.54 15.57
N ALA A 627 14.25 -14.14 15.18
CA ALA A 627 14.94 -12.96 15.66
C ALA A 627 15.08 -11.99 14.47
N ILE A 628 14.49 -10.81 14.59
CA ILE A 628 14.40 -9.81 13.53
C ILE A 628 15.19 -8.59 13.99
N VAL A 629 16.09 -8.11 13.13
CA VAL A 629 16.84 -6.86 13.35
C VAL A 629 16.57 -5.94 12.18
N MET A 630 16.05 -4.75 12.47
CA MET A 630 15.79 -3.71 11.47
C MET A 630 16.75 -2.54 11.67
N ASN A 631 17.12 -1.89 10.57
CA ASN A 631 18.01 -0.73 10.54
C ASN A 631 19.32 -0.95 11.30
N LEU A 632 20.00 -2.07 11.04
CA LEU A 632 21.23 -2.49 11.71
C LEU A 632 22.34 -1.41 11.67
N SER A 633 22.34 -0.55 10.66
CA SER A 633 23.29 0.55 10.50
C SER A 633 22.99 1.77 11.38
N GLY A 634 21.80 1.87 12.00
CA GLY A 634 21.37 3.06 12.73
C GLY A 634 21.20 4.28 11.83
N GLU A 635 20.62 4.05 10.65
CA GLU A 635 20.40 5.08 9.66
C GLU A 635 19.28 6.02 10.13
N ASN A 636 19.56 7.32 10.21
CA ASN A 636 18.54 8.32 10.55
C ASN A 636 17.77 8.75 9.30
N VAL A 637 16.61 8.14 9.09
CA VAL A 637 15.73 8.36 7.95
C VAL A 637 14.67 9.39 8.32
N LYS A 638 14.45 10.36 7.44
CA LYS A 638 13.40 11.37 7.59
C LYS A 638 12.61 11.53 6.31
N TYR A 639 11.29 11.48 6.45
CA TYR A 639 10.34 11.83 5.42
C TYR A 639 10.02 13.32 5.47
N PRO A 640 10.25 14.02 4.37
CA PRO A 640 9.80 15.40 4.24
C PRO A 640 8.30 15.41 3.97
N ASP A 641 7.57 16.28 4.66
CA ASP A 641 6.15 16.51 4.40
C ASP A 641 5.97 17.09 3.00
N HIS A 642 5.39 16.31 2.10
CA HIS A 642 5.19 16.71 0.71
C HIS A 642 4.08 17.77 0.54
N ILE A 643 3.26 17.98 1.57
CA ILE A 643 2.12 18.91 1.53
C ILE A 643 2.59 20.36 1.58
N ARG A 644 3.61 20.69 2.40
CA ARG A 644 4.17 22.05 2.47
C ARG A 644 5.71 22.14 2.47
N GLY A 645 6.45 21.03 2.52
CA GLY A 645 7.92 21.00 2.34
C GLY A 645 8.74 21.64 3.46
N LYS A 646 8.18 21.66 4.68
CA LYS A 646 8.80 22.34 5.83
C LYS A 646 8.91 21.48 7.08
N VAL A 647 8.18 20.37 7.15
CA VAL A 647 8.20 19.47 8.30
C VAL A 647 8.89 18.17 7.91
N PHE A 648 9.87 17.73 8.71
CA PHE A 648 10.50 16.42 8.56
C PHE A 648 9.98 15.48 9.65
N ILE A 649 9.43 14.36 9.22
CA ILE A 649 8.90 13.28 10.06
C ILE A 649 9.93 12.16 9.99
N PRO A 650 10.59 11.78 11.09
CA PRO A 650 11.50 10.64 11.03
C PRO A 650 10.75 9.37 10.66
N ALA A 651 11.48 8.39 10.16
CA ALA A 651 10.94 7.07 9.87
C ALA A 651 11.53 6.04 10.83
N GLU A 652 12.85 6.06 10.97
CA GLU A 652 13.67 5.21 11.82
C GLU A 652 14.94 5.98 12.13
N SER A 653 15.46 5.92 13.36
CA SER A 653 16.68 6.62 13.75
C SER A 653 17.81 5.70 14.24
N ASN A 654 17.45 4.50 14.71
CA ASN A 654 18.33 3.54 15.36
C ASN A 654 17.94 2.10 15.01
N PRO A 655 18.81 1.12 15.31
CA PRO A 655 18.47 -0.28 15.14
C PRO A 655 17.30 -0.73 16.04
N SER A 656 16.46 -1.60 15.51
CA SER A 656 15.35 -2.23 16.23
C SER A 656 15.54 -3.74 16.30
N PHE A 657 15.14 -4.36 17.41
CA PHE A 657 15.34 -5.78 17.69
C PHE A 657 14.05 -6.44 18.17
N TYR A 658 13.61 -7.49 17.49
CA TYR A 658 12.38 -8.20 17.80
C TYR A 658 12.62 -9.70 17.90
N GLY A 659 11.88 -10.33 18.80
CA GLY A 659 11.71 -11.78 18.88
C GLY A 659 10.27 -12.13 18.56
N GLU A 660 10.08 -13.22 17.83
CA GLU A 660 8.74 -13.72 17.51
C GLU A 660 8.64 -15.23 17.68
N VAL A 661 7.50 -15.65 18.20
CA VAL A 661 7.14 -17.04 18.44
C VAL A 661 5.83 -17.31 17.73
N SER A 662 5.85 -18.24 16.78
CA SER A 662 4.68 -18.72 16.05
C SER A 662 4.44 -20.18 16.37
N TYR A 663 3.22 -20.55 16.73
CA TYR A 663 2.84 -21.94 17.00
C TYR A 663 1.53 -22.31 16.29
N ARG A 664 1.55 -23.45 15.59
CA ARG A 664 0.37 -24.03 14.93
C ARG A 664 -0.13 -25.26 15.71
N PHE A 665 -1.43 -25.35 15.95
CA PHE A 665 -2.09 -26.42 16.71
C PHE A 665 -2.81 -27.43 15.82
#